data_AF-A0A485MKN4-F1
#
_entry.id   AF-A0A485MKN4-F1
#
_cell.length_a   1.000
_cell.length_b   1.000
_cell.length_c   1.000
_cell.angle_alpha   90.00
_cell.angle_beta   90.00
_cell.angle_gamma   90.00
#
_symmetry.space_group_name_H-M   'P 1'
#
loop_
_entity.id
_entity.type
_entity.pdbx_description
1 polymer ?
#
loop_
_entity_poly.entity_id
_entity_poly.type
_entity_poly.pdbx_seq_one_letter_code
_entity_poly.pdbx_strand_id
1 'polypeptide(L)'
;MSNAKERKHAKKMRNQPTNVTLSSGFMADRGTKHYNGGGKSFQAQKQELLPGTSRPRHSKMIHHSPVDPDVNEQSSSKIMFKKKGGWKAGPEGTSQEIPKYITASTFAQARAAEISAMLKAVTQKSSNSLVFQTLPRHMRRRAMSHNVKRLPRRLQEIAQKEAEKAVHQKKEHSKNKCHRARRCHKNRVLEFNRRQKKNIWLETHIWHAKRFHMVKKWGYCLGERPTVKSHRACYRAMTNRCLLQDLSYYCCLELKGKEEEILKALSPMCSIDTGLTFAAVHYLSGKRQGSVILYRANKYPREMLGPVTFIWKPEWTPGHASESRQLWIWLHPTLKQDILEEIKAACQCMEPIKSTVCTPESLLTPSQEKSQTELPDERIGKKRKRKDDGENAKPVKKVIGDGTRDPHQPYSWVSPATGVIISDLTMEMNRLRLIGPLSHSILTEALKAASVHTEGEDTEKTPHHWWIETCKNPDSVSLHHKQEAIFELLGGITSPAEIPAGTILGLTVGDPRINLPQKRSRVLPNPEKCQDNEKVRQLLLEGVPVDCAHSFIWNQAICKNVTENKISDQDLNRKRSELLVPGSQLVLGPRESKIPILLIQQPGRVTGDDRRGWGSGWDVLLPKGWGMAFWIPFVSSFSIPTLQCVKYIPSKYQELKVFQTSRTT
;
A
#
# COMPACT_ATOMS: atom_id res chain seq x y z
N MET A 1 -19.20 35.61 -31.15
CA MET A 1 -18.64 34.52 -31.98
C MET A 1 -17.12 34.61 -31.94
N SER A 2 -16.42 33.54 -31.54
CA SER A 2 -15.01 33.59 -31.12
C SER A 2 -14.01 33.59 -32.30
N ASN A 3 -13.15 34.62 -32.39
CA ASN A 3 -12.03 34.77 -33.34
C ASN A 3 -10.92 33.69 -33.19
N ALA A 4 -11.16 32.64 -32.41
CA ALA A 4 -10.22 31.53 -32.23
C ALA A 4 -10.06 30.68 -33.50
N LYS A 5 -11.10 30.55 -34.33
CA LYS A 5 -11.03 29.82 -35.60
C LYS A 5 -10.15 30.55 -36.62
N GLU A 6 -10.32 31.86 -36.70
CA GLU A 6 -9.61 32.74 -37.62
C GLU A 6 -8.12 32.86 -37.27
N ARG A 7 -7.79 32.99 -35.97
CA ARG A 7 -6.40 32.94 -35.49
C ARG A 7 -5.74 31.59 -35.74
N LYS A 8 -6.47 30.48 -35.67
CA LYS A 8 -5.95 29.15 -36.04
C LYS A 8 -5.69 29.03 -37.53
N HIS A 9 -6.57 29.58 -38.36
CA HIS A 9 -6.41 29.60 -39.82
C HIS A 9 -5.19 30.44 -40.23
N ALA A 10 -5.08 31.67 -39.73
CA ALA A 10 -3.96 32.56 -40.01
C ALA A 10 -2.59 31.96 -39.62
N LYS A 11 -2.54 31.24 -38.49
CA LYS A 11 -1.31 30.57 -38.03
C LYS A 11 -0.94 29.36 -38.88
N LYS A 12 -1.92 28.74 -39.55
CA LYS A 12 -1.74 27.61 -40.47
C LYS A 12 -1.22 28.06 -41.83
N MET A 13 -1.58 29.28 -42.25
CA MET A 13 -1.17 29.88 -43.54
C MET A 13 0.23 30.51 -43.52
N ARG A 14 0.82 30.78 -42.34
CA ARG A 14 2.11 31.49 -42.21
C ARG A 14 3.33 30.72 -42.75
N ASN A 15 3.22 29.42 -42.97
CA ASN A 15 4.34 28.55 -43.37
C ASN A 15 4.11 27.85 -44.71
N GLN A 16 3.19 28.34 -45.57
CA GLN A 16 3.08 27.79 -46.92
C GLN A 16 4.18 28.36 -47.82
N PRO A 17 4.86 27.53 -48.63
CA PRO A 17 5.74 28.03 -49.68
C PRO A 17 4.93 28.82 -50.70
N THR A 18 5.50 29.91 -51.22
CA THR A 18 4.86 30.92 -52.10
C THR A 18 4.31 30.38 -53.43
N ASN A 19 4.45 29.07 -53.69
CA ASN A 19 4.24 28.44 -54.98
C ASN A 19 2.95 27.59 -55.03
N VAL A 20 2.03 27.76 -54.07
CA VAL A 20 0.75 27.04 -54.03
C VAL A 20 -0.40 28.04 -54.01
N THR A 21 -0.91 28.37 -55.19
CA THR A 21 -2.14 29.16 -55.36
C THR A 21 -3.32 28.19 -55.41
N LEU A 22 -4.14 28.14 -54.35
CA LEU A 22 -5.45 27.50 -54.43
C LEU A 22 -6.47 28.53 -54.89
N SER A 23 -7.09 28.29 -56.05
CA SER A 23 -8.21 29.11 -56.54
C SER A 23 -9.39 28.99 -55.58
N SER A 24 -9.86 30.12 -55.06
CA SER A 24 -10.95 30.19 -54.08
C SER A 24 -12.31 30.05 -54.76
N GLY A 25 -12.86 28.84 -54.77
CA GLY A 25 -14.27 28.59 -55.10
C GLY A 25 -15.17 28.76 -53.87
N PHE A 26 -15.47 30.00 -53.48
CA PHE A 26 -16.59 30.30 -52.58
C PHE A 26 -17.57 31.22 -53.31
N MET A 27 -18.56 30.61 -53.96
CA MET A 27 -19.76 31.32 -54.40
C MET A 27 -20.56 31.68 -53.15
N ALA A 28 -20.78 32.98 -52.97
CA ALA A 28 -21.74 33.51 -52.03
C ALA A 28 -23.13 33.42 -52.66
N ASP A 29 -24.02 32.62 -52.09
CA ASP A 29 -25.45 32.74 -52.36
C ASP A 29 -26.13 33.34 -51.13
N ARG A 30 -26.52 34.62 -51.26
CA ARG A 30 -27.36 35.35 -50.31
C ARG A 30 -28.79 35.29 -50.85
N GLY A 31 -29.61 34.45 -50.26
CA GLY A 31 -31.07 34.45 -50.45
C GLY A 31 -31.80 34.58 -49.12
N THR A 32 -32.05 35.81 -48.67
CA THR A 32 -32.94 36.11 -47.56
C THR A 32 -34.38 36.17 -48.07
N LYS A 33 -35.29 35.32 -47.56
CA LYS A 33 -36.73 35.63 -47.52
C LYS A 33 -37.33 35.13 -46.20
N HIS A 34 -37.85 36.09 -45.43
CA HIS A 34 -38.75 35.90 -44.31
C HIS A 34 -40.11 35.40 -44.81
N TYR A 35 -40.77 34.51 -44.07
CA TYR A 35 -42.22 34.58 -43.83
C TYR A 35 -42.59 33.95 -42.49
N ASN A 36 -43.57 34.60 -41.85
CA ASN A 36 -44.17 34.38 -40.56
C ASN A 36 -44.95 33.07 -40.42
N GLY A 37 -45.13 32.66 -39.16
CA GLY A 37 -46.46 32.36 -38.63
C GLY A 37 -46.78 30.89 -38.37
N GLY A 38 -47.34 30.63 -37.18
CA GLY A 38 -48.11 29.41 -36.91
C GLY A 38 -47.69 28.69 -35.63
N GLY A 39 -48.23 29.15 -34.49
CA GLY A 39 -48.10 28.47 -33.21
C GLY A 39 -49.08 27.29 -33.03
N LYS A 40 -48.96 26.70 -31.82
CA LYS A 40 -49.74 25.65 -31.15
C LYS A 40 -49.08 24.26 -31.17
N SER A 41 -49.18 23.39 -30.17
CA SER A 41 -49.21 23.44 -28.69
C SER A 41 -49.52 22.01 -28.21
N PHE A 42 -48.87 21.54 -27.13
CA PHE A 42 -49.23 20.35 -26.31
C PHE A 42 -49.15 18.97 -27.03
N GLN A 43 -48.95 17.80 -26.41
CA GLN A 43 -48.86 17.38 -25.01
C GLN A 43 -48.10 16.05 -24.93
N ALA A 44 -47.68 15.70 -23.71
CA ALA A 44 -47.05 14.45 -23.33
C ALA A 44 -47.90 13.20 -23.62
N GLN A 45 -47.24 12.05 -23.83
CA GLN A 45 -47.75 10.78 -23.31
C GLN A 45 -46.62 9.82 -22.93
N LYS A 46 -46.72 9.41 -21.67
CA LYS A 46 -46.00 8.38 -20.94
C LYS A 46 -46.77 7.07 -21.16
N GLN A 47 -46.09 5.99 -21.51
CA GLN A 47 -46.62 4.63 -21.32
C GLN A 47 -45.47 3.64 -21.11
N GLU A 48 -45.35 3.15 -19.88
CA GLU A 48 -44.80 1.84 -19.56
C GLU A 48 -45.83 0.77 -19.94
N LEU A 49 -45.37 -0.43 -20.32
CA LEU A 49 -45.95 -1.75 -19.97
C LEU A 49 -45.04 -2.87 -20.56
N LEU A 50 -44.58 -3.76 -19.67
CA LEU A 50 -44.16 -5.16 -19.92
C LEU A 50 -45.32 -6.06 -19.38
N PRO A 51 -45.40 -7.41 -19.56
CA PRO A 51 -44.33 -8.40 -19.84
C PRO A 51 -44.70 -9.60 -20.77
N GLY A 52 -43.74 -10.50 -21.05
CA GLY A 52 -44.05 -11.91 -21.44
C GLY A 52 -43.06 -12.67 -22.33
N THR A 53 -42.12 -13.38 -21.69
CA THR A 53 -41.71 -14.80 -21.90
C THR A 53 -41.66 -15.49 -23.29
N SER A 54 -40.48 -16.05 -23.63
CA SER A 54 -40.25 -17.52 -23.80
C SER A 54 -38.78 -17.85 -24.16
N ARG A 55 -38.19 -18.85 -23.48
CA ARG A 55 -36.93 -19.55 -23.84
C ARG A 55 -37.20 -20.65 -24.89
N PRO A 56 -36.17 -21.26 -25.51
CA PRO A 56 -35.59 -22.49 -24.93
C PRO A 56 -34.06 -22.57 -24.92
N ARG A 57 -33.56 -23.45 -24.04
CA ARG A 57 -32.18 -23.95 -23.91
C ARG A 57 -31.93 -25.07 -24.93
N HIS A 58 -30.68 -25.29 -25.32
CA HIS A 58 -30.14 -26.64 -25.48
C HIS A 58 -28.68 -26.73 -25.04
N SER A 59 -28.40 -27.83 -24.34
CA SER A 59 -27.11 -28.30 -23.82
C SER A 59 -26.75 -29.61 -24.52
N LYS A 60 -25.46 -29.85 -24.82
CA LYS A 60 -24.81 -31.17 -24.64
C LYS A 60 -23.29 -31.09 -24.89
N MET A 61 -22.55 -31.75 -24.01
CA MET A 61 -21.13 -32.12 -24.11
C MET A 61 -20.98 -33.45 -24.87
N ILE A 62 -19.80 -33.74 -25.43
CA ILE A 62 -18.87 -34.85 -25.05
C ILE A 62 -17.77 -35.03 -26.14
N HIS A 63 -16.58 -35.38 -25.67
CA HIS A 63 -15.34 -35.76 -26.36
C HIS A 63 -15.44 -37.08 -27.17
N HIS A 64 -14.71 -37.21 -28.29
CA HIS A 64 -13.61 -38.19 -28.50
C HIS A 64 -13.06 -38.15 -29.94
N SER A 65 -11.82 -38.62 -30.06
CA SER A 65 -10.80 -38.58 -31.13
C SER A 65 -11.15 -39.22 -32.49
N PRO A 66 -10.46 -38.84 -33.59
CA PRO A 66 -10.36 -39.64 -34.81
C PRO A 66 -8.96 -40.26 -35.03
N VAL A 67 -8.95 -41.47 -35.57
CA VAL A 67 -7.86 -42.08 -36.36
C VAL A 67 -8.46 -42.39 -37.74
N ASP A 68 -7.63 -42.21 -38.77
CA ASP A 68 -7.93 -42.04 -40.20
C ASP A 68 -8.67 -43.20 -40.91
N PRO A 69 -9.13 -42.96 -42.15
CA PRO A 69 -8.28 -43.36 -43.26
C PRO A 69 -8.15 -42.31 -44.38
N ASP A 70 -7.10 -42.56 -45.15
CA ASP A 70 -6.34 -41.68 -46.01
C ASP A 70 -6.91 -41.54 -47.45
N VAL A 71 -6.31 -40.59 -48.18
CA VAL A 71 -6.30 -40.37 -49.63
C VAL A 71 -7.42 -39.51 -50.23
N ASN A 72 -7.19 -38.19 -50.34
CA ASN A 72 -6.83 -37.50 -51.59
C ASN A 72 -6.73 -35.97 -51.36
N GLU A 73 -5.53 -35.45 -51.07
CA GLU A 73 -5.30 -34.01 -50.84
C GLU A 73 -5.12 -33.22 -52.15
N GLN A 74 -6.05 -32.31 -52.46
CA GLN A 74 -5.79 -31.10 -53.25
C GLN A 74 -5.58 -29.92 -52.29
N SER A 75 -4.32 -29.51 -52.13
CA SER A 75 -3.90 -28.45 -51.22
C SER A 75 -4.28 -27.06 -51.74
N SER A 76 -5.15 -26.39 -51.00
CA SER A 76 -5.48 -24.96 -51.08
C SER A 76 -4.27 -24.10 -50.70
N SER A 77 -3.90 -23.17 -51.59
CA SER A 77 -2.70 -22.36 -51.50
C SER A 77 -2.72 -21.32 -50.36
N LYS A 78 -1.80 -21.55 -49.43
CA LYS A 78 -1.21 -20.61 -48.47
C LYS A 78 -0.92 -19.24 -49.12
N ILE A 79 -1.67 -18.19 -48.78
CA ILE A 79 -1.18 -16.81 -48.98
C ILE A 79 -0.19 -16.52 -47.84
N MET A 80 1.06 -16.94 -48.05
CA MET A 80 2.18 -16.51 -47.24
C MET A 80 2.50 -15.05 -47.60
N PHE A 81 2.30 -14.14 -46.64
CA PHE A 81 2.94 -12.82 -46.67
C PHE A 81 4.46 -13.04 -46.62
N LYS A 82 5.10 -13.10 -47.79
CA LYS A 82 6.56 -13.08 -47.92
C LYS A 82 7.07 -11.76 -47.37
N LYS A 83 7.73 -11.83 -46.22
CA LYS A 83 8.57 -10.77 -45.65
C LYS A 83 9.82 -10.60 -46.54
N LYS A 84 9.69 -9.93 -47.69
CA LYS A 84 10.86 -9.44 -48.45
C LYS A 84 11.26 -8.09 -47.88
N GLY A 85 12.37 -8.07 -47.15
CA GLY A 85 12.92 -6.83 -46.58
C GLY A 85 13.99 -7.11 -45.52
N GLY A 86 14.87 -8.07 -45.78
CA GLY A 86 16.12 -8.22 -45.04
C GLY A 86 17.25 -7.92 -46.01
N TRP A 87 17.97 -6.82 -45.78
CA TRP A 87 19.21 -6.54 -46.49
C TRP A 87 20.28 -7.48 -45.90
N LYS A 88 20.51 -8.62 -46.56
CA LYS A 88 21.72 -9.42 -46.32
C LYS A 88 22.80 -8.87 -47.24
N ALA A 89 23.84 -8.28 -46.65
CA ALA A 89 25.09 -8.02 -47.36
C ALA A 89 25.80 -9.37 -47.55
N GLY A 90 25.64 -9.96 -48.73
CA GLY A 90 26.50 -11.06 -49.21
C GLY A 90 27.62 -10.49 -50.08
N PRO A 91 28.82 -11.09 -50.08
CA PRO A 91 29.93 -10.62 -50.87
C PRO A 91 29.82 -11.25 -52.26
N GLU A 92 29.29 -10.52 -53.24
CA GLU A 92 29.59 -10.72 -54.66
C GLU A 92 28.89 -9.63 -55.50
N GLY A 93 29.67 -8.93 -56.30
CA GLY A 93 29.29 -7.76 -57.07
C GLY A 93 28.34 -8.07 -58.22
N THR A 94 27.04 -8.14 -57.93
CA THR A 94 25.99 -7.92 -58.92
C THR A 94 25.32 -6.57 -58.65
N SER A 95 25.38 -5.69 -59.65
CA SER A 95 24.74 -4.39 -59.68
C SER A 95 23.25 -4.51 -59.32
N GLN A 96 22.89 -4.12 -58.11
CA GLN A 96 21.48 -3.95 -57.74
C GLN A 96 20.91 -2.80 -58.58
N GLU A 97 20.23 -3.13 -59.68
CA GLU A 97 19.45 -2.14 -60.43
C GLU A 97 18.44 -1.48 -59.49
N ILE A 98 18.63 -0.18 -59.29
CA ILE A 98 17.72 0.67 -58.53
C ILE A 98 16.34 0.57 -59.21
N PRO A 99 15.24 0.30 -58.48
CA PRO A 99 13.92 0.20 -59.08
C PRO A 99 13.58 1.46 -59.88
N LYS A 100 13.38 1.32 -61.20
CA LYS A 100 13.15 2.43 -62.14
C LYS A 100 11.75 3.08 -61.99
N TYR A 101 10.85 2.46 -61.23
CA TYR A 101 9.46 2.91 -61.06
C TYR A 101 8.95 2.63 -59.64
N ILE A 102 8.31 3.64 -59.04
CA ILE A 102 7.60 3.50 -57.76
C ILE A 102 6.15 3.12 -58.02
N THR A 103 5.64 2.08 -57.34
CA THR A 103 4.19 1.82 -57.32
C THR A 103 3.53 2.89 -56.46
N ALA A 104 2.98 3.92 -57.11
CA ALA A 104 2.49 5.14 -56.47
C ALA A 104 1.43 4.87 -55.39
N SER A 105 0.56 3.88 -55.58
CA SER A 105 -0.50 3.52 -54.63
C SER A 105 0.07 2.96 -53.33
N THR A 106 0.96 1.97 -53.40
CA THR A 106 1.62 1.38 -52.24
C THR A 106 2.47 2.41 -51.48
N PHE A 107 3.18 3.25 -52.22
CA PHE A 107 3.96 4.35 -51.63
C PHE A 107 3.05 5.35 -50.92
N ALA A 108 1.96 5.79 -51.56
CA ALA A 108 1.01 6.73 -50.98
C ALA A 108 0.32 6.15 -49.73
N GLN A 109 -0.07 4.88 -49.75
CA GLN A 109 -0.68 4.20 -48.59
C GLN A 109 0.29 4.10 -47.42
N ALA A 110 1.54 3.70 -47.67
CA ALA A 110 2.58 3.65 -46.64
C ALA A 110 2.83 5.05 -46.05
N ARG A 111 2.98 6.08 -46.89
CA ARG A 111 3.18 7.47 -46.43
C ARG A 111 1.96 8.01 -45.69
N ALA A 112 0.74 7.71 -46.12
CA ALA A 112 -0.47 8.13 -45.43
C ALA A 112 -0.56 7.51 -44.02
N ALA A 113 -0.21 6.23 -43.87
CA ALA A 113 -0.15 5.57 -42.57
C ALA A 113 0.95 6.17 -41.67
N GLU A 114 2.15 6.42 -42.20
CA GLU A 114 3.25 7.08 -41.49
C GLU A 114 2.87 8.48 -41.02
N ILE A 115 2.35 9.32 -41.92
CA ILE A 115 1.95 10.70 -41.61
C ILE A 115 0.85 10.69 -40.54
N SER A 116 -0.14 9.80 -40.66
CA SER A 116 -1.22 9.68 -39.67
C SER A 116 -0.70 9.24 -38.31
N ALA A 117 0.21 8.26 -38.28
CA ALA A 117 0.83 7.79 -37.05
C ALA A 117 1.69 8.88 -36.39
N MET A 118 2.52 9.58 -37.17
CA MET A 118 3.35 10.69 -36.70
C MET A 118 2.50 11.85 -36.18
N LEU A 119 1.50 12.27 -36.94
CA LEU A 119 0.60 13.35 -36.54
C LEU A 119 -0.13 13.03 -35.24
N LYS A 120 -0.61 11.79 -35.08
CA LYS A 120 -1.25 11.32 -33.85
C LYS A 120 -0.25 11.32 -32.67
N ALA A 121 0.95 10.80 -32.86
CA ALA A 121 1.98 10.74 -31.81
C ALA A 121 2.44 12.14 -31.36
N VAL A 122 2.65 13.05 -32.31
CA VAL A 122 3.02 14.45 -32.04
C VAL A 122 1.86 15.16 -31.35
N THR A 123 0.64 15.06 -31.87
CA THR A 123 -0.54 15.75 -31.29
C THR A 123 -0.81 15.31 -29.85
N GLN A 124 -0.64 14.02 -29.53
CA GLN A 124 -0.80 13.54 -28.15
C GLN A 124 0.20 14.18 -27.18
N LYS A 125 1.44 14.40 -27.60
CA LYS A 125 2.50 15.04 -26.79
C LYS A 125 2.44 16.58 -26.83
N SER A 126 2.01 17.14 -27.96
CA SER A 126 2.07 18.58 -28.30
C SER A 126 0.76 19.33 -28.09
N SER A 127 -0.39 18.67 -27.92
CA SER A 127 -1.70 19.34 -27.73
C SER A 127 -1.80 20.28 -26.51
N ASN A 128 -0.75 20.31 -25.71
CA ASN A 128 -0.62 21.14 -24.52
C ASN A 128 0.23 22.38 -24.87
N SER A 129 -0.39 23.56 -24.91
CA SER A 129 0.31 24.82 -25.20
C SER A 129 1.19 25.33 -24.04
N LEU A 130 1.15 24.66 -22.89
CA LEU A 130 1.80 25.08 -21.64
C LEU A 130 2.58 23.92 -21.03
N VAL A 131 3.80 24.18 -20.56
CA VAL A 131 4.72 23.17 -20.00
C VAL A 131 4.07 22.31 -18.92
N PHE A 132 3.25 22.92 -18.07
CA PHE A 132 2.62 22.23 -16.94
C PHE A 132 1.54 21.21 -17.36
N GLN A 133 1.05 21.28 -18.59
CA GLN A 133 0.10 20.31 -19.15
C GLN A 133 0.83 19.12 -19.80
N THR A 134 2.11 19.22 -20.13
CA THR A 134 2.91 18.12 -20.70
C THR A 134 3.02 16.92 -19.75
N LEU A 135 2.96 17.14 -18.43
CA LEU A 135 3.05 16.05 -17.46
C LEU A 135 1.83 15.11 -17.52
N PRO A 136 2.01 13.80 -17.25
CA PRO A 136 0.90 12.87 -17.06
C PRO A 136 -0.10 13.35 -16.01
N ARG A 137 -1.39 13.13 -16.23
CA ARG A 137 -2.49 13.64 -15.38
C ARG A 137 -2.32 13.34 -13.88
N HIS A 138 -1.79 12.15 -13.53
CA HIS A 138 -1.57 11.75 -12.14
C HIS A 138 -0.39 12.50 -11.45
N MET A 139 0.55 13.04 -12.23
CA MET A 139 1.68 13.83 -11.72
C MET A 139 1.35 15.31 -11.60
N ARG A 140 0.35 15.82 -12.34
CA ARG A 140 -0.01 17.24 -12.33
C ARG A 140 -0.39 17.72 -10.92
N ARG A 141 0.00 18.95 -10.58
CA ARG A 141 -0.38 19.66 -9.36
C ARG A 141 -0.97 21.03 -9.71
N ARG A 142 -2.05 21.45 -9.04
CA ARG A 142 -2.71 22.75 -9.30
C ARG A 142 -1.80 23.95 -9.02
N ALA A 143 -0.90 23.82 -8.05
CA ALA A 143 -0.03 24.91 -7.61
C ALA A 143 1.23 25.13 -8.50
N MET A 144 1.39 24.39 -9.61
CA MET A 144 2.57 24.52 -10.49
C MET A 144 2.67 25.89 -11.16
N SER A 145 1.54 26.54 -11.44
CA SER A 145 1.49 27.91 -11.98
C SER A 145 1.96 28.97 -10.99
N HIS A 146 1.77 28.75 -9.69
CA HIS A 146 2.15 29.70 -8.64
C HIS A 146 3.55 29.43 -8.08
N ASN A 147 3.99 28.17 -8.04
CA ASN A 147 5.29 27.77 -7.52
C ASN A 147 5.94 26.75 -8.45
N VAL A 148 6.93 27.23 -9.21
CA VAL A 148 7.69 26.45 -10.20
C VAL A 148 8.43 25.26 -9.56
N LYS A 149 8.79 25.33 -8.26
CA LYS A 149 9.44 24.22 -7.54
C LYS A 149 8.58 22.96 -7.43
N ARG A 150 7.30 23.00 -7.82
CA ARG A 150 6.41 21.82 -7.90
C ARG A 150 6.57 21.01 -9.18
N LEU A 151 7.31 21.54 -10.18
CA LEU A 151 7.66 20.84 -11.41
C LEU A 151 8.99 20.08 -11.26
N PRO A 152 9.22 19.00 -12.04
CA PRO A 152 10.55 18.39 -12.17
C PRO A 152 11.59 19.41 -12.65
N ARG A 153 12.85 19.30 -12.18
CA ARG A 153 13.95 20.26 -12.47
C ARG A 153 14.06 20.63 -13.95
N ARG A 154 14.10 19.65 -14.85
CA ARG A 154 14.18 19.86 -16.32
C ARG A 154 13.04 20.72 -16.88
N LEU A 155 11.85 20.67 -16.27
CA LEU A 155 10.69 21.47 -16.70
C LEU A 155 10.61 22.82 -15.97
N GLN A 156 11.40 23.04 -14.92
CA GLN A 156 11.43 24.30 -14.18
C GLN A 156 12.00 25.44 -15.04
N GLU A 157 13.08 25.18 -15.77
CA GLU A 157 13.73 26.15 -16.65
C GLU A 157 12.79 26.68 -17.74
N ILE A 158 12.06 25.76 -18.39
CA ILE A 158 11.09 26.13 -19.43
C ILE A 158 9.92 26.91 -18.81
N ALA A 159 9.44 26.48 -17.64
CA ALA A 159 8.36 27.17 -16.94
C ALA A 159 8.76 28.57 -16.43
N GLN A 160 10.03 28.79 -16.06
CA GLN A 160 10.56 30.11 -15.72
C GLN A 160 10.53 31.04 -16.93
N LYS A 161 11.04 30.58 -18.08
CA LYS A 161 10.98 31.31 -19.35
C LYS A 161 9.54 31.63 -19.77
N GLU A 162 8.60 30.71 -19.57
CA GLU A 162 7.17 30.96 -19.82
C GLU A 162 6.58 31.98 -18.83
N ALA A 163 7.00 31.94 -17.56
CA ALA A 163 6.54 32.88 -16.55
C ALA A 163 7.02 34.32 -16.82
N GLU A 164 8.28 34.50 -17.22
CA GLU A 164 8.84 35.79 -17.63
C GLU A 164 8.03 36.41 -18.79
N LYS A 165 7.74 35.61 -19.82
CA LYS A 165 6.89 36.01 -20.95
C LYS A 165 5.47 36.42 -20.51
N ALA A 166 4.91 35.74 -19.52
CA ALA A 166 3.58 36.05 -18.99
C ALA A 166 3.55 37.30 -18.10
N VAL A 167 4.64 37.60 -17.39
CA VAL A 167 4.79 38.82 -16.57
C VAL A 167 4.85 40.06 -17.47
N HIS A 168 5.58 40.00 -18.58
CA HIS A 168 5.63 41.11 -19.55
C HIS A 168 4.27 41.44 -20.19
N GLN A 169 3.29 40.56 -20.10
CA GLN A 169 1.94 40.77 -20.65
C GLN A 169 0.88 41.18 -19.62
N LYS A 170 1.20 41.22 -18.32
CA LYS A 170 0.22 41.53 -17.26
C LYS A 170 0.59 42.79 -16.49
N LYS A 171 -0.35 43.75 -16.45
CA LYS A 171 -0.36 44.87 -15.50
C LYS A 171 -0.35 44.32 -14.07
N GLU A 172 0.49 44.90 -13.21
CA GLU A 172 0.73 44.45 -11.85
C GLU A 172 -0.56 44.55 -11.03
N HIS A 173 -1.23 43.42 -10.77
CA HIS A 173 -2.38 43.42 -9.86
C HIS A 173 -1.88 43.51 -8.42
N SER A 174 -2.47 44.41 -7.64
CA SER A 174 -2.16 44.59 -6.22
C SER A 174 -2.35 43.26 -5.47
N LYS A 175 -1.29 42.84 -4.76
CA LYS A 175 -1.34 41.64 -3.94
C LYS A 175 -2.22 41.92 -2.73
N ASN A 176 -3.51 41.58 -2.82
CA ASN A 176 -4.36 41.51 -1.64
C ASN A 176 -3.64 40.68 -0.57
N LYS A 177 -3.40 41.27 0.60
CA LYS A 177 -2.73 40.64 1.74
C LYS A 177 -3.43 39.32 2.04
N CYS A 178 -2.82 38.21 1.64
CA CYS A 178 -3.43 36.91 1.88
C CYS A 178 -3.50 36.65 3.40
N HIS A 179 -4.64 36.19 3.89
CA HIS A 179 -4.86 35.78 5.28
C HIS A 179 -3.88 34.69 5.80
N ARG A 180 -3.01 34.17 4.93
CA ARG A 180 -2.00 33.14 5.22
C ARG A 180 -0.89 33.61 6.18
N ALA A 181 -0.81 34.92 6.47
CA ALA A 181 0.14 35.51 7.40
C ALA A 181 -0.24 35.34 8.89
N ARG A 182 -1.38 34.71 9.24
CA ARG A 182 -1.61 34.19 10.60
C ARG A 182 -0.81 32.90 10.79
N ARG A 183 0.48 33.02 11.04
CA ARG A 183 1.37 31.88 11.28
C ARG A 183 0.81 31.07 12.46
N CYS A 184 0.70 29.75 12.32
CA CYS A 184 0.38 28.85 13.42
C CYS A 184 1.51 28.92 14.46
N HIS A 185 1.37 29.81 15.45
CA HIS A 185 2.28 29.91 16.60
C HIS A 185 2.11 28.76 17.61
N LYS A 186 1.25 27.77 17.31
CA LYS A 186 0.98 26.63 18.18
C LYS A 186 1.83 25.43 17.79
N ASN A 187 2.31 24.69 18.78
CA ASN A 187 2.98 23.41 18.54
C ASN A 187 1.98 22.42 17.94
N ARG A 188 2.22 22.05 16.67
CA ARG A 188 1.35 21.16 15.89
C ARG A 188 1.24 19.76 16.52
N VAL A 189 2.27 19.29 17.23
CA VAL A 189 2.26 17.98 17.90
C VAL A 189 1.25 17.98 19.04
N LEU A 190 1.25 19.02 19.87
CA LEU A 190 0.26 19.17 20.95
C LEU A 190 -1.17 19.26 20.40
N GLU A 191 -1.35 19.95 19.28
CA GLU A 191 -2.66 20.02 18.63
C GLU A 191 -3.13 18.65 18.11
N PHE A 192 -2.21 17.84 17.56
CA PHE A 192 -2.52 16.46 17.16
C PHE A 192 -2.87 15.60 18.36
N ASN A 193 -2.08 15.64 19.43
CA ASN A 193 -2.37 14.89 20.67
C ASN A 193 -3.76 15.26 21.23
N ARG A 194 -4.13 16.55 21.23
CA ARG A 194 -5.47 17.00 21.66
C ARG A 194 -6.59 16.45 20.77
N ARG A 195 -6.38 16.35 19.45
CA ARG A 195 -7.37 15.82 18.51
C ARG A 195 -7.51 14.30 18.62
N GLN A 196 -6.41 13.60 18.91
CA GLN A 196 -6.36 12.15 19.05
C GLN A 196 -7.18 11.66 20.24
N LYS A 197 -7.35 12.47 21.30
CA LYS A 197 -8.27 12.15 22.42
C LYS A 197 -9.71 11.82 22.02
N LYS A 198 -10.18 12.30 20.85
CA LYS A 198 -11.57 12.07 20.38
C LYS A 198 -11.71 10.89 19.43
N ASN A 199 -10.67 10.55 18.67
CA ASN A 199 -10.71 9.47 17.69
C ASN A 199 -9.31 8.90 17.55
N ILE A 200 -9.21 7.57 17.41
CA ILE A 200 -7.94 6.91 17.22
C ILE A 200 -7.41 7.24 15.82
N TRP A 201 -6.17 7.71 15.78
CA TRP A 201 -5.43 8.01 14.56
C TRP A 201 -4.36 6.95 14.38
N LEU A 202 -4.43 6.21 13.27
CA LEU A 202 -3.34 5.31 12.86
C LEU A 202 -2.06 6.11 12.61
N GLU A 203 -0.91 5.45 12.65
CA GLU A 203 0.38 6.10 12.39
C GLU A 203 0.43 6.77 11.00
N THR A 204 -0.25 6.17 10.03
CA THR A 204 -0.34 6.68 8.66
C THR A 204 -1.47 7.71 8.45
N HIS A 205 -2.22 8.07 9.50
CA HIS A 205 -3.43 8.90 9.42
C HIS A 205 -3.17 10.23 8.70
N ILE A 206 -2.09 10.94 9.04
CA ILE A 206 -1.75 12.23 8.40
C ILE A 206 -1.46 12.07 6.91
N TRP A 207 -0.88 10.94 6.50
CA TRP A 207 -0.61 10.67 5.10
C TRP A 207 -1.90 10.38 4.34
N HIS A 208 -2.81 9.61 4.94
CA HIS A 208 -4.13 9.31 4.41
C HIS A 208 -5.03 10.55 4.34
N ALA A 209 -5.12 11.34 5.42
CA ALA A 209 -5.92 12.56 5.49
C ALA A 209 -5.54 13.61 4.42
N LYS A 210 -4.30 13.56 3.91
CA LYS A 210 -3.84 14.44 2.82
C LYS A 210 -4.26 13.97 1.42
N ARG A 211 -4.69 12.73 1.25
CA ARG A 211 -4.88 12.05 -0.05
C ARG A 211 -6.23 11.34 -0.20
N PHE A 212 -6.94 11.17 0.91
CA PHE A 212 -8.18 10.44 1.01
C PHE A 212 -9.24 11.27 1.72
N HIS A 213 -10.48 10.96 1.42
CA HIS A 213 -11.62 11.40 2.22
C HIS A 213 -11.67 10.51 3.47
N MET A 214 -11.51 11.14 4.64
CA MET A 214 -11.49 10.45 5.93
C MET A 214 -12.90 10.35 6.51
N VAL A 215 -13.21 9.22 7.13
CA VAL A 215 -14.50 8.94 7.78
C VAL A 215 -14.24 8.32 9.15
N LYS A 216 -15.04 8.72 10.14
CA LYS A 216 -14.99 8.15 11.49
C LYS A 216 -15.82 6.87 11.53
N LYS A 217 -15.19 5.74 11.89
CA LYS A 217 -15.84 4.42 12.04
C LYS A 217 -15.18 3.64 13.16
N TRP A 218 -16.00 3.00 14.00
CA TRP A 218 -15.52 2.09 15.06
C TRP A 218 -14.51 2.72 16.05
N GLY A 219 -14.63 4.03 16.31
CA GLY A 219 -13.66 4.77 17.12
C GLY A 219 -12.41 5.28 16.37
N TYR A 220 -12.19 4.83 15.13
CA TYR A 220 -11.05 5.23 14.29
C TYR A 220 -11.42 6.27 13.24
N CYS A 221 -10.43 7.05 12.80
CA CYS A 221 -10.57 7.93 11.64
C CYS A 221 -9.79 7.37 10.44
N LEU A 222 -10.52 6.70 9.53
CA LEU A 222 -9.97 5.89 8.43
C LEU A 222 -10.23 6.52 7.06
N GLY A 223 -9.38 6.22 6.08
CA GLY A 223 -9.57 6.66 4.69
C GLY A 223 -10.62 5.81 3.99
N GLU A 224 -11.70 6.42 3.46
CA GLU A 224 -12.77 5.71 2.76
C GLU A 224 -12.60 5.69 1.24
N ARG A 225 -12.21 6.82 0.64
CA ARG A 225 -12.03 6.92 -0.82
C ARG A 225 -10.88 7.87 -1.18
N PRO A 226 -10.07 7.55 -2.20
CA PRO A 226 -9.03 8.46 -2.67
C PRO A 226 -9.66 9.72 -3.26
N THR A 227 -8.97 10.86 -3.14
CA THR A 227 -9.42 12.11 -3.77
C THR A 227 -9.32 12.05 -5.30
N VAL A 228 -8.44 11.18 -5.82
CA VAL A 228 -8.31 10.90 -7.26
C VAL A 228 -9.25 9.76 -7.67
N LYS A 229 -9.89 9.88 -8.83
CA LYS A 229 -10.74 8.82 -9.39
C LYS A 229 -9.86 7.64 -9.84
N SER A 230 -9.73 6.61 -9.00
CA SER A 230 -8.86 5.46 -9.26
C SER A 230 -9.55 4.09 -9.22
N HIS A 231 -10.89 4.01 -9.30
CA HIS A 231 -11.64 2.73 -9.24
C HIS A 231 -11.05 1.64 -10.15
N ARG A 232 -11.01 1.92 -11.46
CA ARG A 232 -10.48 0.99 -12.47
C ARG A 232 -8.98 0.76 -12.32
N ALA A 233 -8.25 1.73 -11.79
CA ALA A 233 -6.81 1.61 -11.57
C ALA A 233 -6.51 0.66 -10.40
N CYS A 234 -7.28 0.72 -9.30
CA CYS A 234 -7.17 -0.20 -8.18
C CYS A 234 -7.43 -1.65 -8.63
N TYR A 235 -8.47 -1.90 -9.42
CA TYR A 235 -8.75 -3.24 -9.96
C TYR A 235 -7.63 -3.76 -10.88
N ARG A 236 -7.12 -2.91 -11.80
CA ARG A 236 -5.98 -3.26 -12.66
C ARG A 236 -4.72 -3.54 -11.86
N ALA A 237 -4.51 -2.81 -10.76
CA ALA A 237 -3.36 -3.01 -9.89
C ALA A 237 -3.45 -4.30 -9.08
N MET A 238 -4.63 -4.63 -8.55
CA MET A 238 -4.88 -5.89 -7.87
C MET A 238 -4.65 -7.11 -8.78
N THR A 239 -4.93 -6.97 -10.09
CA THR A 239 -4.79 -8.08 -11.05
C THR A 239 -3.37 -8.21 -11.61
N ASN A 240 -2.73 -7.11 -12.01
CA ASN A 240 -1.47 -7.14 -12.77
C ASN A 240 -0.31 -6.38 -12.12
N ARG A 241 -0.55 -5.73 -10.98
CA ARG A 241 0.47 -4.92 -10.29
C ARG A 241 0.46 -5.27 -8.80
N CYS A 242 0.60 -4.27 -7.94
CA CYS A 242 0.44 -4.41 -6.52
C CYS A 242 -0.27 -3.18 -5.96
N LEU A 243 -0.91 -3.36 -4.82
CA LEU A 243 -1.72 -2.42 -4.13
C LEU A 243 -1.41 -2.50 -2.64
N LEU A 244 -1.39 -1.36 -1.96
CA LEU A 244 -1.10 -1.28 -0.51
C LEU A 244 -2.33 -0.80 0.27
N GLN A 245 -2.53 -1.42 1.43
CA GLN A 245 -3.58 -1.11 2.42
C GLN A 245 -2.99 -1.00 3.81
N ASP A 246 -3.57 -0.11 4.62
CA ASP A 246 -3.32 -0.03 6.05
C ASP A 246 -4.47 -0.71 6.81
N LEU A 247 -4.14 -1.80 7.50
CA LEU A 247 -5.05 -2.60 8.32
C LEU A 247 -4.64 -2.58 9.80
N SER A 248 -3.87 -1.59 10.24
CA SER A 248 -3.45 -1.47 11.65
C SER A 248 -4.58 -1.25 12.65
N TYR A 249 -5.82 -1.10 12.19
CA TYR A 249 -7.00 -1.02 13.07
C TYR A 249 -7.46 -2.39 13.57
N TYR A 250 -6.97 -3.52 13.04
CA TYR A 250 -7.27 -4.83 13.63
C TYR A 250 -6.66 -4.92 15.03
N CYS A 251 -7.46 -5.38 15.99
CA CYS A 251 -7.01 -5.59 17.36
C CYS A 251 -6.37 -6.97 17.47
N CYS A 252 -5.36 -7.08 18.34
CA CYS A 252 -4.66 -8.33 18.62
C CYS A 252 -4.85 -8.66 20.11
N LEU A 253 -5.35 -9.85 20.41
CA LEU A 253 -5.36 -10.42 21.75
C LEU A 253 -4.27 -11.48 21.84
N GLU A 254 -3.40 -11.38 22.84
CA GLU A 254 -2.36 -12.36 23.13
C GLU A 254 -2.83 -13.27 24.27
N LEU A 255 -2.80 -14.58 24.04
CA LEU A 255 -2.99 -15.60 25.07
C LEU A 255 -1.65 -16.28 25.33
N LYS A 256 -1.23 -16.30 26.60
CA LYS A 256 -0.01 -16.97 27.05
C LYS A 256 -0.35 -17.95 28.18
N GLY A 257 0.05 -19.20 28.06
CA GLY A 257 -0.25 -20.24 29.05
C GLY A 257 0.09 -21.63 28.53
N LYS A 258 -0.23 -22.67 29.32
CA LYS A 258 -0.07 -24.06 28.88
C LYS A 258 -0.95 -24.32 27.65
N GLU A 259 -0.41 -25.02 26.66
CA GLU A 259 -1.13 -25.28 25.41
C GLU A 259 -2.47 -25.98 25.63
N GLU A 260 -2.48 -27.04 26.44
CA GLU A 260 -3.69 -27.80 26.74
C GLU A 260 -4.79 -26.93 27.36
N GLU A 261 -4.42 -26.03 28.27
CA GLU A 261 -5.36 -25.15 28.95
C GLU A 261 -5.93 -24.09 28.00
N ILE A 262 -5.11 -23.56 27.09
CA ILE A 262 -5.59 -22.64 26.04
C ILE A 262 -6.58 -23.36 25.11
N LEU A 263 -6.25 -24.58 24.67
CA LEU A 263 -7.12 -25.35 23.78
C LEU A 263 -8.42 -25.77 24.47
N LYS A 264 -8.37 -26.20 25.73
CA LYS A 264 -9.56 -26.51 26.54
C LYS A 264 -10.46 -25.29 26.71
N ALA A 265 -9.88 -24.10 26.90
CA ALA A 265 -10.66 -22.86 27.03
C ALA A 265 -11.29 -22.40 25.71
N LEU A 266 -10.63 -22.61 24.57
CA LEU A 266 -11.11 -22.17 23.26
C LEU A 266 -12.00 -23.19 22.54
N SER A 267 -11.96 -24.47 22.92
CA SER A 267 -12.77 -25.52 22.29
C SER A 267 -14.29 -25.28 22.37
N PRO A 268 -14.88 -24.76 23.47
CA PRO A 268 -16.32 -24.51 23.55
C PRO A 268 -16.79 -23.38 22.61
N MET A 269 -15.87 -22.51 22.19
CA MET A 269 -16.14 -21.35 21.33
C MET A 269 -16.00 -21.67 19.83
N CYS A 270 -15.50 -22.87 19.51
CA CYS A 270 -15.23 -23.31 18.13
C CYS A 270 -16.05 -24.55 17.81
N SER A 271 -16.43 -24.70 16.54
CA SER A 271 -17.03 -25.94 16.04
C SER A 271 -16.16 -26.53 14.94
N ILE A 272 -15.98 -27.86 14.99
CA ILE A 272 -15.24 -28.62 13.98
C ILE A 272 -15.99 -28.56 12.63
N ASP A 273 -17.33 -28.48 12.67
CA ASP A 273 -18.19 -28.40 11.49
C ASP A 273 -17.97 -27.16 10.61
N THR A 274 -17.47 -26.05 11.19
CA THR A 274 -17.22 -24.82 10.42
C THR A 274 -15.87 -24.80 9.73
N GLY A 275 -14.97 -25.71 10.09
CA GLY A 275 -13.64 -25.85 9.52
C GLY A 275 -12.56 -26.16 10.57
N LEU A 276 -11.31 -25.94 10.17
CA LEU A 276 -10.15 -26.21 11.02
C LEU A 276 -10.09 -25.22 12.20
N THR A 277 -10.01 -25.77 13.42
CA THR A 277 -10.00 -25.03 14.68
C THR A 277 -8.56 -24.69 15.12
N PHE A 278 -8.43 -24.05 16.29
CA PHE A 278 -7.13 -23.74 16.90
C PHE A 278 -6.23 -24.96 17.15
N ALA A 279 -6.83 -26.13 17.37
CA ALA A 279 -6.14 -27.38 17.70
C ALA A 279 -5.62 -28.16 16.46
N ALA A 280 -5.87 -27.67 15.24
CA ALA A 280 -5.41 -28.37 14.04
C ALA A 280 -3.87 -28.38 13.98
N VAL A 281 -3.29 -29.56 13.72
CA VAL A 281 -1.83 -29.79 13.63
C VAL A 281 -1.14 -28.81 12.68
N HIS A 282 -1.81 -28.50 11.56
CA HIS A 282 -1.32 -27.53 10.57
C HIS A 282 -1.05 -26.13 11.15
N TYR A 283 -1.83 -25.71 12.16
CA TYR A 283 -1.68 -24.40 12.79
C TYR A 283 -0.85 -24.46 14.06
N LEU A 284 -0.92 -25.55 14.83
CA LEU A 284 -0.13 -25.72 16.05
C LEU A 284 1.35 -25.52 15.76
N SER A 285 1.89 -26.08 14.67
CA SER A 285 3.29 -25.88 14.26
C SER A 285 3.74 -24.41 14.12
N GLY A 286 2.82 -23.44 14.00
CA GLY A 286 3.15 -22.03 13.77
C GLY A 286 3.57 -21.72 12.32
N LYS A 287 3.56 -22.72 11.43
CA LYS A 287 3.93 -22.57 10.01
C LYS A 287 2.94 -21.72 9.21
N ARG A 288 1.66 -21.73 9.61
CA ARG A 288 0.57 -21.06 8.88
C ARG A 288 -0.38 -20.32 9.82
N GLN A 289 -0.95 -19.22 9.32
CA GLN A 289 -2.09 -18.56 9.97
C GLN A 289 -3.36 -19.38 9.80
N GLY A 290 -4.19 -19.41 10.84
CA GLY A 290 -5.53 -19.99 10.83
C GLY A 290 -6.62 -18.93 10.71
N SER A 291 -7.81 -19.36 10.29
CA SER A 291 -9.03 -18.53 10.27
C SER A 291 -10.18 -19.37 10.80
N VAL A 292 -10.86 -18.88 11.83
CA VAL A 292 -11.97 -19.57 12.48
C VAL A 292 -13.10 -18.58 12.77
N ILE A 293 -14.34 -19.06 12.81
CA ILE A 293 -15.49 -18.29 13.26
C ILE A 293 -15.73 -18.63 14.73
N LEU A 294 -15.77 -17.61 15.58
CA LEU A 294 -16.03 -17.79 17.01
C LEU A 294 -17.53 -17.69 17.30
N TYR A 295 -17.96 -18.51 18.24
CA TYR A 295 -19.29 -18.54 18.84
C TYR A 295 -19.17 -18.29 20.34
N ARG A 296 -20.28 -17.94 20.97
CA ARG A 296 -20.34 -18.01 22.44
C ARG A 296 -20.23 -19.47 22.89
N ALA A 297 -19.64 -19.69 24.06
CA ALA A 297 -19.28 -21.00 24.56
C ALA A 297 -20.49 -21.95 24.59
N ASN A 298 -20.35 -23.13 23.97
CA ASN A 298 -21.36 -24.20 23.91
C ASN A 298 -22.72 -23.81 23.30
N LYS A 299 -22.78 -22.71 22.52
CA LYS A 299 -24.04 -22.23 21.92
C LYS A 299 -24.16 -22.48 20.41
N TYR A 300 -23.17 -23.09 19.78
CA TYR A 300 -23.18 -23.43 18.36
C TYR A 300 -24.44 -24.24 17.98
N PRO A 301 -25.13 -23.93 16.85
CA PRO A 301 -24.84 -22.90 15.84
C PRO A 301 -25.46 -21.52 16.13
N ARG A 302 -26.06 -21.32 17.31
CA ARG A 302 -26.69 -20.05 17.72
C ARG A 302 -25.65 -19.09 18.32
N GLU A 303 -25.93 -17.78 18.26
CA GLU A 303 -25.08 -16.72 18.83
C GLU A 303 -23.61 -16.69 18.31
N MET A 304 -23.45 -16.44 17.01
CA MET A 304 -22.14 -16.20 16.37
C MET A 304 -21.54 -14.85 16.79
N LEU A 305 -20.26 -14.85 17.20
CA LEU A 305 -19.50 -13.63 17.49
C LEU A 305 -18.89 -13.05 16.21
N GLY A 306 -18.18 -13.88 15.43
CA GLY A 306 -17.65 -13.49 14.12
C GLY A 306 -16.31 -14.11 13.74
N PRO A 307 -15.77 -13.75 12.56
CA PRO A 307 -14.54 -14.34 12.04
C PRO A 307 -13.30 -13.72 12.68
N VAL A 308 -12.34 -14.59 12.98
CA VAL A 308 -11.05 -14.26 13.59
C VAL A 308 -9.94 -14.98 12.85
N THR A 309 -8.81 -14.30 12.65
CA THR A 309 -7.59 -14.96 12.19
C THR A 309 -6.61 -15.12 13.34
N PHE A 310 -5.90 -16.23 13.43
CA PHE A 310 -5.01 -16.51 14.55
C PHE A 310 -3.67 -17.07 14.11
N ILE A 311 -2.67 -16.94 14.99
CA ILE A 311 -1.30 -17.38 14.75
C ILE A 311 -0.74 -17.97 16.05
N TRP A 312 -0.26 -19.20 15.98
CA TRP A 312 0.58 -19.79 17.03
C TRP A 312 2.03 -19.38 16.85
N LYS A 313 2.70 -19.05 17.96
CA LYS A 313 4.15 -18.87 17.95
C LYS A 313 4.83 -20.23 17.69
N PRO A 314 5.76 -20.32 16.71
CA PRO A 314 6.48 -21.57 16.45
C PRO A 314 7.41 -21.91 17.62
N GLU A 315 7.52 -23.20 17.91
CA GLU A 315 8.45 -23.74 18.91
C GLU A 315 9.83 -23.93 18.28
N TRP A 316 10.88 -23.56 19.02
CA TRP A 316 12.27 -23.66 18.55
C TRP A 316 12.80 -25.10 18.64
N THR A 317 12.30 -25.89 19.59
CA THR A 317 12.66 -27.29 19.80
C THR A 317 11.42 -28.17 19.76
N PRO A 318 11.29 -29.07 18.77
CA PRO A 318 10.22 -30.07 18.75
C PRO A 318 10.34 -30.97 19.98
N GLY A 319 9.31 -31.02 20.83
CA GLY A 319 9.21 -31.99 21.93
C GLY A 319 9.57 -31.48 23.33
N HIS A 320 10.08 -30.25 23.47
CA HIS A 320 10.08 -29.56 24.76
C HIS A 320 8.91 -28.60 24.80
N ALA A 321 7.77 -29.06 25.33
CA ALA A 321 6.65 -28.20 25.66
C ALA A 321 7.16 -27.11 26.61
N SER A 322 7.47 -25.93 26.08
CA SER A 322 7.70 -24.76 26.92
C SER A 322 6.47 -24.61 27.81
N GLU A 323 6.65 -24.39 29.13
CA GLU A 323 5.53 -24.32 30.06
C GLU A 323 4.48 -23.26 29.67
N SER A 324 4.85 -22.32 28.80
CA SER A 324 3.92 -21.35 28.21
C SER A 324 4.07 -21.21 26.70
N ARG A 325 2.97 -21.46 25.98
CA ARG A 325 2.80 -21.20 24.54
C ARG A 325 2.14 -19.84 24.34
N GLN A 326 2.38 -19.19 23.19
CA GLN A 326 1.80 -17.90 22.83
C GLN A 326 0.89 -18.03 21.59
N LEU A 327 -0.30 -17.45 21.67
CA LEU A 327 -1.29 -17.39 20.59
C LEU A 327 -1.72 -15.94 20.38
N TRP A 328 -1.71 -15.47 19.13
CA TRP A 328 -2.28 -14.19 18.74
C TRP A 328 -3.60 -14.37 18.01
N ILE A 329 -4.61 -13.63 18.45
CA ILE A 329 -5.97 -13.61 17.92
C ILE A 329 -6.23 -12.23 17.34
N TRP A 330 -6.43 -12.18 16.02
CA TRP A 330 -6.70 -10.95 15.27
C TRP A 330 -8.17 -10.83 14.95
N LEU A 331 -8.75 -9.70 15.36
CA LEU A 331 -10.17 -9.45 15.24
C LEU A 331 -10.47 -8.01 14.85
N HIS A 332 -11.70 -7.79 14.36
CA HIS A 332 -12.18 -6.47 14.01
C HIS A 332 -12.56 -5.67 15.27
N PRO A 333 -12.34 -4.34 15.34
CA PRO A 333 -12.62 -3.54 16.53
C PRO A 333 -14.03 -3.66 17.10
N THR A 334 -15.04 -3.85 16.23
CA THR A 334 -16.43 -4.02 16.67
C THR A 334 -16.66 -5.31 17.45
N LEU A 335 -15.86 -6.34 17.20
CA LEU A 335 -15.96 -7.65 17.84
C LEU A 335 -15.09 -7.74 19.09
N LYS A 336 -14.22 -6.74 19.33
CA LYS A 336 -13.20 -6.81 20.37
C LYS A 336 -13.83 -6.97 21.75
N GLN A 337 -14.83 -6.16 22.06
CA GLN A 337 -15.44 -6.16 23.37
C GLN A 337 -16.13 -7.50 23.65
N ASP A 338 -16.99 -7.94 22.73
CA ASP A 338 -17.74 -9.20 22.88
C ASP A 338 -16.80 -10.42 22.98
N ILE A 339 -15.77 -10.51 22.12
CA ILE A 339 -14.82 -11.62 22.14
C ILE A 339 -13.92 -11.57 23.38
N LEU A 340 -13.50 -10.39 23.83
CA LEU A 340 -12.67 -10.25 25.02
C LEU A 340 -13.42 -10.67 26.29
N GLU A 341 -14.69 -10.27 26.41
CA GLU A 341 -15.56 -10.68 27.52
C GLU A 341 -15.78 -12.20 27.51
N GLU A 342 -16.02 -12.80 26.34
CA GLU A 342 -16.21 -14.24 26.21
C GLU A 342 -14.92 -15.03 26.53
N ILE A 343 -13.76 -14.61 26.01
CA ILE A 343 -12.48 -15.26 26.32
C ILE A 343 -12.13 -15.10 27.80
N LYS A 344 -12.43 -13.95 28.41
CA LYS A 344 -12.22 -13.73 29.85
C LYS A 344 -13.06 -14.71 30.68
N ALA A 345 -14.33 -14.91 30.30
CA ALA A 345 -15.22 -15.87 30.94
C ALA A 345 -14.74 -17.32 30.74
N ALA A 346 -14.38 -17.70 29.50
CA ALA A 346 -13.92 -19.04 29.17
C ALA A 346 -12.60 -19.42 29.87
N CYS A 347 -11.66 -18.48 29.98
CA CYS A 347 -10.38 -18.70 30.67
C CYS A 347 -10.44 -18.48 32.19
N GLN A 348 -11.58 -18.03 32.74
CA GLN A 348 -11.76 -17.65 34.15
C GLN A 348 -10.74 -16.57 34.60
N CYS A 349 -10.39 -15.64 33.71
CA CYS A 349 -9.38 -14.62 34.00
C CYS A 349 -9.94 -13.46 34.83
N MET A 350 -9.24 -13.11 35.89
CA MET A 350 -9.55 -11.93 36.71
C MET A 350 -8.56 -10.80 36.45
N GLU A 351 -8.95 -9.59 36.85
CA GLU A 351 -8.00 -8.47 36.86
C GLU A 351 -6.92 -8.75 37.90
N PRO A 352 -5.64 -8.46 37.58
CA PRO A 352 -4.59 -8.57 38.58
C PRO A 352 -4.92 -7.60 39.71
N ILE A 353 -5.11 -8.13 40.92
CA ILE A 353 -5.25 -7.32 42.13
C ILE A 353 -3.94 -6.55 42.24
N LYS A 354 -3.97 -5.24 41.92
CA LYS A 354 -2.81 -4.37 42.15
C LYS A 354 -2.60 -4.33 43.66
N SER A 355 -1.56 -4.98 44.16
CA SER A 355 -1.11 -4.76 45.53
C SER A 355 -0.70 -3.30 45.67
N THR A 356 -1.49 -2.54 46.41
CA THR A 356 -1.20 -1.16 46.83
C THR A 356 -0.01 -1.15 47.78
N VAL A 357 1.21 -1.06 47.23
CA VAL A 357 2.33 -0.35 47.86
C VAL A 357 3.20 0.23 46.75
N CYS A 358 3.03 1.52 46.47
CA CYS A 358 4.09 2.43 46.05
C CYS A 358 3.54 3.87 46.06
N THR A 359 4.18 4.69 46.90
CA THR A 359 3.97 6.10 47.18
C THR A 359 3.72 6.94 45.91
N PRO A 360 2.73 7.86 45.89
CA PRO A 360 2.45 8.68 44.73
C PRO A 360 3.58 9.68 44.48
N GLU A 361 4.24 9.56 43.33
CA GLU A 361 5.09 10.61 42.78
C GLU A 361 4.17 11.77 42.36
N SER A 362 4.16 12.84 43.15
CA SER A 362 3.31 14.01 43.01
C SER A 362 3.47 14.66 41.64
N LEU A 363 2.41 14.59 40.83
CA LEU A 363 2.22 15.52 39.71
C LEU A 363 1.88 16.88 40.30
N LEU A 364 2.88 17.76 40.36
CA LEU A 364 2.70 19.16 40.70
C LEU A 364 1.66 19.78 39.77
N THR A 365 0.50 20.06 40.35
CA THR A 365 -0.52 20.95 39.80
C THR A 365 -0.07 22.36 40.16
N PRO A 366 -0.06 23.35 39.24
CA PRO A 366 0.15 24.73 39.67
C PRO A 366 -1.11 25.18 40.43
N SER A 367 -0.91 25.51 41.70
CA SER A 367 -1.93 26.09 42.58
C SER A 367 -2.44 27.42 42.01
N GLN A 368 -3.74 27.62 42.19
CA GLN A 368 -4.35 28.95 42.14
C GLN A 368 -3.91 29.73 43.39
N GLU A 369 -3.36 30.92 43.21
CA GLU A 369 -3.41 31.96 44.24
C GLU A 369 -4.06 33.23 43.66
N LYS A 370 -5.03 33.72 44.42
CA LYS A 370 -5.75 34.97 44.19
C LYS A 370 -4.98 36.13 44.84
N SER A 371 -4.89 37.22 44.09
CA SER A 371 -4.90 38.64 44.49
C SER A 371 -4.04 39.12 45.66
N GLN A 372 -3.15 40.08 45.36
CA GLN A 372 -3.16 41.41 46.00
C GLN A 372 -2.50 42.47 45.10
N THR A 373 -2.95 43.69 45.30
CA THR A 373 -2.89 44.91 44.50
C THR A 373 -1.52 45.58 44.51
N GLU A 374 -1.09 46.18 43.39
CA GLU A 374 -0.50 47.53 43.31
C GLU A 374 -0.21 47.94 41.83
N LEU A 375 -0.63 49.16 41.48
CA LEU A 375 -0.22 49.99 40.33
C LEU A 375 0.43 51.25 40.93
N PRO A 376 1.25 52.07 40.22
CA PRO A 376 1.36 52.22 38.76
C PRO A 376 2.81 52.29 38.21
N ASP A 377 3.02 52.21 36.89
CA ASP A 377 3.39 53.37 36.04
C ASP A 377 3.85 52.98 34.61
N GLU A 378 3.87 54.00 33.76
CA GLU A 378 3.86 54.09 32.31
C GLU A 378 4.86 53.32 31.40
N ARG A 379 4.31 52.95 30.21
CA ARG A 379 4.83 53.14 28.83
C ARG A 379 5.81 52.16 28.14
N ILE A 380 5.49 52.05 26.84
CA ILE A 380 6.28 51.65 25.65
C ILE A 380 6.28 50.16 25.28
N GLY A 381 5.47 49.88 24.25
CA GLY A 381 5.47 48.64 23.51
C GLY A 381 6.81 48.36 22.84
N LYS A 382 7.40 47.21 23.19
CA LYS A 382 8.41 46.54 22.37
C LYS A 382 7.95 45.11 22.10
N LYS A 383 7.87 44.77 20.82
CA LYS A 383 7.69 43.41 20.31
C LYS A 383 8.67 42.47 21.03
N ARG A 384 8.17 41.65 21.96
CA ARG A 384 8.96 40.56 22.54
C ARG A 384 9.12 39.46 21.49
N LYS A 385 10.25 39.50 20.78
CA LYS A 385 10.89 38.31 20.23
C LYS A 385 11.18 37.42 21.43
N ARG A 386 10.39 36.35 21.60
CA ARG A 386 10.63 35.35 22.65
C ARG A 386 12.04 34.81 22.42
N LYS A 387 12.99 35.19 23.28
CA LYS A 387 14.24 34.46 23.42
C LYS A 387 13.85 33.04 23.86
N ASP A 388 14.41 32.08 23.14
CA ASP A 388 14.29 30.66 23.45
C ASP A 388 15.28 30.42 24.59
N ASP A 389 14.90 30.80 25.80
CA ASP A 389 15.66 30.52 27.01
C ASP A 389 15.25 29.12 27.49
N GLY A 390 16.21 28.21 27.58
CA GLY A 390 16.07 26.94 28.29
C GLY A 390 16.19 25.70 27.41
N GLU A 391 17.43 25.24 27.23
CA GLU A 391 17.74 23.82 27.17
C GLU A 391 16.94 23.09 28.26
N ASN A 392 16.25 21.98 27.91
CA ASN A 392 15.32 21.17 28.75
C ASN A 392 13.81 21.29 28.45
N ALA A 393 13.39 21.85 27.32
CA ALA A 393 12.05 21.51 26.80
C ALA A 393 12.05 20.05 26.31
N LYS A 394 11.69 19.09 27.18
CA LYS A 394 11.53 17.68 26.81
C LYS A 394 10.72 17.60 25.51
N PRO A 395 11.26 17.04 24.40
CA PRO A 395 10.56 17.03 23.14
C PRO A 395 9.22 16.32 23.32
N VAL A 396 8.12 17.02 23.06
CA VAL A 396 6.77 16.48 23.17
C VAL A 396 6.68 15.27 22.24
N LYS A 397 6.69 14.07 22.81
CA LYS A 397 6.58 12.82 22.07
C LYS A 397 5.19 12.76 21.42
N LYS A 398 5.12 12.24 20.19
CA LYS A 398 3.83 11.85 19.60
C LYS A 398 3.30 10.68 20.42
N VAL A 399 2.00 10.69 20.71
CA VAL A 399 1.37 9.51 21.33
C VAL A 399 1.37 8.39 20.30
N ILE A 400 2.22 7.39 20.50
CA ILE A 400 2.29 6.16 19.70
C ILE A 400 1.44 5.12 20.42
N GLY A 401 0.53 4.46 19.70
CA GLY A 401 -0.44 3.52 20.26
C GLY A 401 -1.80 4.16 20.55
N ASP A 402 -2.59 3.52 21.41
CA ASP A 402 -3.92 3.97 21.78
C ASP A 402 -3.88 5.12 22.81
N GLY A 403 -3.71 6.34 22.29
CA GLY A 403 -3.79 7.57 23.09
C GLY A 403 -5.18 7.93 23.62
N THR A 404 -6.21 7.11 23.35
CA THR A 404 -7.56 7.28 23.89
C THR A 404 -7.86 6.37 25.06
N ARG A 405 -7.02 5.36 25.33
CA ARG A 405 -7.23 4.41 26.42
C ARG A 405 -7.00 5.08 27.78
N ASP A 406 -7.86 4.76 28.73
CA ASP A 406 -7.72 5.22 30.11
C ASP A 406 -6.47 4.55 30.76
N PRO A 407 -5.56 5.31 31.40
CA PRO A 407 -4.45 4.74 32.15
C PRO A 407 -4.85 3.69 33.19
N HIS A 408 -6.07 3.74 33.71
CA HIS A 408 -6.57 2.82 34.73
C HIS A 408 -7.11 1.50 34.17
N GLN A 409 -7.37 1.41 32.85
CA GLN A 409 -7.87 0.16 32.26
C GLN A 409 -6.76 -0.92 32.21
N PRO A 410 -7.04 -2.14 32.71
CA PRO A 410 -6.07 -3.23 32.68
C PRO A 410 -5.67 -3.57 31.23
N TYR A 411 -4.39 -3.84 31.03
CA TYR A 411 -3.83 -4.29 29.75
C TYR A 411 -3.78 -5.82 29.67
N SER A 412 -3.78 -6.47 30.82
CA SER A 412 -3.71 -7.92 30.94
C SER A 412 -4.57 -8.43 32.09
N TRP A 413 -5.05 -9.66 31.93
CA TRP A 413 -5.80 -10.43 32.91
C TRP A 413 -5.12 -11.78 33.08
N VAL A 414 -5.16 -12.32 34.29
CA VAL A 414 -4.52 -13.59 34.61
C VAL A 414 -5.56 -14.51 35.23
N SER A 415 -5.58 -15.77 34.81
CA SER A 415 -6.36 -16.81 35.48
C SER A 415 -5.51 -17.46 36.58
N PRO A 416 -5.93 -17.37 37.86
CA PRO A 416 -5.23 -18.06 38.94
C PRO A 416 -5.30 -19.59 38.81
N ALA A 417 -6.37 -20.12 38.22
CA ALA A 417 -6.63 -21.55 38.14
C ALA A 417 -5.86 -22.21 36.98
N THR A 418 -5.91 -21.62 35.77
CA THR A 418 -5.31 -22.21 34.57
C THR A 418 -3.93 -21.64 34.24
N GLY A 419 -3.53 -20.54 34.89
CA GLY A 419 -2.29 -19.82 34.60
C GLY A 419 -2.30 -19.10 33.24
N VAL A 420 -3.45 -19.03 32.55
CA VAL A 420 -3.59 -18.35 31.26
C VAL A 420 -3.61 -16.83 31.47
N ILE A 421 -2.77 -16.14 30.71
CA ILE A 421 -2.64 -14.68 30.69
C ILE A 421 -3.24 -14.17 29.37
N ILE A 422 -4.23 -13.29 29.48
CA ILE A 422 -4.82 -12.56 28.35
C ILE A 422 -4.19 -11.17 28.32
N SER A 423 -3.66 -10.72 27.19
CA SER A 423 -3.18 -9.34 26.99
C SER A 423 -3.84 -8.67 25.79
N ASP A 424 -4.42 -7.49 25.97
CA ASP A 424 -4.98 -6.67 24.87
C ASP A 424 -3.87 -5.84 24.21
N LEU A 425 -3.38 -6.28 23.06
CA LEU A 425 -2.32 -5.62 22.28
C LEU A 425 -2.86 -4.63 21.24
N THR A 426 -4.03 -4.02 21.48
CA THR A 426 -4.62 -3.03 20.56
C THR A 426 -3.63 -1.89 20.27
N MET A 427 -3.37 -1.64 18.98
CA MET A 427 -2.44 -0.60 18.49
C MET A 427 -0.97 -0.77 18.92
N GLU A 428 -0.56 -1.95 19.39
CA GLU A 428 0.84 -2.24 19.73
C GLU A 428 1.69 -2.58 18.51
N MET A 429 1.04 -3.08 17.46
CA MET A 429 1.64 -3.51 16.22
C MET A 429 0.80 -3.05 15.03
N ASN A 430 1.46 -2.87 13.90
CA ASN A 430 0.86 -2.40 12.66
C ASN A 430 0.79 -3.54 11.65
N ARG A 431 -0.31 -3.59 10.88
CA ARG A 431 -0.52 -4.60 9.84
C ARG A 431 -0.74 -3.90 8.51
N LEU A 432 0.22 -4.03 7.59
CA LEU A 432 0.14 -3.47 6.24
C LEU A 432 -0.11 -4.59 5.24
N ARG A 433 -1.13 -4.46 4.39
CA ARG A 433 -1.49 -5.48 3.41
C ARG A 433 -1.09 -5.06 1.99
N LEU A 434 -0.24 -5.86 1.35
CA LEU A 434 0.13 -5.76 -0.05
C LEU A 434 -0.67 -6.79 -0.85
N ILE A 435 -1.33 -6.39 -1.93
CA ILE A 435 -2.19 -7.27 -2.75
C ILE A 435 -1.78 -7.16 -4.21
N GLY A 436 -1.63 -8.30 -4.87
CA GLY A 436 -1.38 -8.41 -6.32
C GLY A 436 -0.08 -9.14 -6.65
N PRO A 437 0.10 -9.58 -7.90
CA PRO A 437 1.22 -10.43 -8.30
C PRO A 437 2.61 -9.78 -8.07
N LEU A 438 2.73 -8.46 -8.22
CA LEU A 438 4.01 -7.76 -8.01
C LEU A 438 4.32 -7.50 -6.53
N SER A 439 3.57 -8.08 -5.58
CA SER A 439 3.84 -7.89 -4.16
C SER A 439 5.20 -8.46 -3.76
N HIS A 440 5.60 -9.64 -4.27
CA HIS A 440 6.92 -10.23 -4.00
C HIS A 440 8.04 -9.29 -4.38
N SER A 441 8.07 -8.88 -5.66
CA SER A 441 9.16 -8.07 -6.19
C SER A 441 9.29 -6.74 -5.45
N ILE A 442 8.18 -6.10 -5.10
CA ILE A 442 8.20 -4.84 -4.34
C ILE A 442 8.71 -5.05 -2.92
N LEU A 443 8.33 -6.16 -2.30
CA LEU A 443 8.72 -6.48 -0.94
C LEU A 443 10.23 -6.80 -0.89
N THR A 444 10.75 -7.61 -1.81
CA THR A 444 12.18 -7.94 -1.94
C THR A 444 13.03 -6.74 -2.40
N GLU A 445 12.50 -5.80 -3.18
CA GLU A 445 13.24 -4.57 -3.54
C GLU A 445 13.28 -3.57 -2.38
N ALA A 446 12.17 -3.40 -1.66
CA ALA A 446 12.06 -2.39 -0.61
C ALA A 446 12.70 -2.82 0.71
N LEU A 447 12.62 -4.11 1.05
CA LEU A 447 13.18 -4.67 2.28
C LEU A 447 14.46 -5.43 1.98
N LYS A 448 15.46 -5.24 2.83
CA LYS A 448 16.70 -6.03 2.84
C LYS A 448 16.86 -6.66 4.21
N ALA A 449 17.30 -7.91 4.25
CA ALA A 449 17.64 -8.57 5.50
C ALA A 449 18.71 -7.76 6.24
N ALA A 450 18.64 -7.79 7.57
CA ALA A 450 19.64 -7.16 8.42
C ALA A 450 21.00 -7.83 8.21
N SER A 451 22.07 -7.05 8.05
CA SER A 451 23.43 -7.60 8.11
C SER A 451 23.72 -8.21 9.49
N VAL A 452 24.36 -9.39 9.47
CA VAL A 452 24.93 -10.03 10.66
C VAL A 452 26.29 -9.39 10.93
N HIS A 453 26.57 -9.04 12.18
CA HIS A 453 27.86 -8.52 12.61
C HIS A 453 28.42 -9.45 13.68
N THR A 454 29.58 -10.06 13.43
CA THR A 454 30.20 -11.04 14.31
C THR A 454 31.31 -10.47 15.18
N GLU A 455 31.98 -9.35 14.82
CA GLU A 455 33.10 -8.79 15.62
C GLU A 455 33.26 -7.25 15.53
N GLY A 456 33.58 -6.61 16.67
CA GLY A 456 34.61 -5.56 16.80
C GLY A 456 34.27 -4.05 16.77
N GLU A 457 34.60 -3.36 17.88
CA GLU A 457 34.72 -1.90 18.16
C GLU A 457 33.45 -1.10 18.59
N ASP A 458 33.49 -0.58 19.82
CA ASP A 458 32.51 0.24 20.56
C ASP A 458 31.14 -0.39 20.88
N THR A 459 31.16 -1.59 21.48
CA THR A 459 29.97 -2.38 21.85
C THR A 459 29.01 -1.68 22.83
N GLU A 460 29.50 -0.82 23.73
CA GLU A 460 28.67 -0.20 24.78
C GLU A 460 27.79 0.97 24.32
N LYS A 461 28.04 1.56 23.13
CA LYS A 461 27.37 2.81 22.71
C LYS A 461 26.31 2.63 21.62
N THR A 462 25.98 1.39 21.22
CA THR A 462 25.08 1.14 20.10
C THR A 462 23.63 0.87 20.56
N PRO A 463 22.61 1.56 19.99
CA PRO A 463 21.21 1.44 20.43
C PRO A 463 20.55 0.06 20.20
N HIS A 464 21.19 -0.85 19.46
CA HIS A 464 20.61 -2.12 19.02
C HIS A 464 21.40 -3.34 19.50
N HIS A 465 21.85 -3.29 20.77
CA HIS A 465 22.62 -4.36 21.42
C HIS A 465 21.94 -5.75 21.34
N TRP A 466 20.60 -5.80 21.40
CA TRP A 466 19.84 -7.05 21.34
C TRP A 466 20.14 -7.87 20.09
N TRP A 467 20.42 -7.24 18.94
CA TRP A 467 20.75 -7.94 17.70
C TRP A 467 22.16 -8.51 17.74
N ILE A 468 23.10 -7.80 18.36
CA ILE A 468 24.47 -8.27 18.56
C ILE A 468 24.46 -9.49 19.48
N GLU A 469 23.74 -9.44 20.60
CA GLU A 469 23.55 -10.60 21.50
C GLU A 469 22.94 -11.79 20.76
N THR A 470 21.93 -11.54 19.91
CA THR A 470 21.32 -12.59 19.10
C THR A 470 22.31 -13.19 18.11
N CYS A 471 23.15 -12.37 17.49
CA CYS A 471 24.17 -12.82 16.53
C CYS A 471 25.34 -13.56 17.18
N LYS A 472 25.56 -13.44 18.50
CA LYS A 472 26.56 -14.26 19.22
C LYS A 472 26.20 -15.75 19.18
N ASN A 473 24.90 -16.07 19.07
CA ASN A 473 24.45 -17.46 18.95
C ASN A 473 24.57 -17.94 17.50
N PRO A 474 25.39 -18.98 17.22
CA PRO A 474 25.61 -19.46 15.85
C PRO A 474 24.32 -19.98 15.20
N ASP A 475 23.42 -20.59 15.98
CA ASP A 475 22.14 -21.10 15.49
C ASP A 475 21.24 -19.98 14.96
N SER A 476 21.19 -18.85 15.68
CA SER A 476 20.41 -17.68 15.29
C SER A 476 20.95 -17.04 14.01
N VAL A 477 22.28 -17.02 13.86
CA VAL A 477 22.94 -16.58 12.62
C VAL A 477 22.61 -17.51 11.47
N SER A 478 22.70 -18.83 11.67
CA SER A 478 22.34 -19.81 10.62
C SER A 478 20.88 -19.68 10.20
N LEU A 479 19.98 -19.45 11.16
CA LEU A 479 18.56 -19.26 10.89
C LEU A 479 18.31 -18.00 10.08
N HIS A 480 18.94 -16.89 10.46
CA HIS A 480 18.78 -15.62 9.75
C HIS A 480 19.23 -15.73 8.29
N HIS A 481 20.34 -16.44 8.01
CA HIS A 481 20.76 -16.73 6.64
C HIS A 481 19.76 -17.62 5.88
N LYS A 482 19.16 -18.63 6.53
CA LYS A 482 18.09 -19.44 5.92
C LYS A 482 16.86 -18.59 5.58
N GLN A 483 16.46 -17.70 6.50
CA GLN A 483 15.35 -16.77 6.30
C GLN A 483 15.63 -15.81 5.14
N GLU A 484 16.84 -15.26 5.06
CA GLU A 484 17.29 -14.42 3.96
C GLU A 484 17.27 -15.16 2.63
N ALA A 485 17.82 -16.38 2.56
CA ALA A 485 17.83 -17.18 1.34
C ALA A 485 16.40 -17.47 0.81
N ILE A 486 15.48 -17.83 1.69
CA ILE A 486 14.06 -18.01 1.33
C ILE A 486 13.45 -16.69 0.85
N PHE A 487 13.74 -15.60 1.56
CA PHE A 487 13.24 -14.28 1.22
C PHE A 487 13.71 -13.79 -0.17
N GLU A 488 14.96 -14.06 -0.53
CA GLU A 488 15.49 -13.76 -1.86
C GLU A 488 14.85 -14.64 -2.94
N LEU A 489 14.63 -15.92 -2.63
CA LEU A 489 13.95 -16.87 -3.51
C LEU A 489 12.51 -16.42 -3.84
N LEU A 490 11.78 -15.86 -2.86
CA LEU A 490 10.46 -15.25 -3.08
C LEU A 490 10.49 -14.15 -4.15
N GLY A 491 11.62 -13.43 -4.27
CA GLY A 491 11.79 -12.35 -5.26
C GLY A 491 11.77 -12.82 -6.72
N GLY A 492 12.09 -14.09 -6.97
CA GLY A 492 12.01 -14.68 -8.30
C GLY A 492 10.67 -15.36 -8.62
N ILE A 493 9.85 -15.69 -7.59
CA ILE A 493 8.51 -16.25 -7.78
C ILE A 493 7.56 -15.18 -8.35
N THR A 494 6.85 -15.52 -9.44
CA THR A 494 6.07 -14.54 -10.20
C THR A 494 4.77 -14.09 -9.51
N SER A 495 4.20 -14.94 -8.65
CA SER A 495 2.91 -14.66 -8.00
C SER A 495 2.86 -15.21 -6.56
N PRO A 496 2.32 -14.45 -5.59
CA PRO A 496 2.09 -14.93 -4.23
C PRO A 496 0.97 -15.97 -4.12
N ALA A 497 0.23 -16.23 -5.21
CA ALA A 497 -0.80 -17.26 -5.25
C ALA A 497 -0.23 -18.69 -5.33
N GLU A 498 1.01 -18.85 -5.76
CA GLU A 498 1.67 -20.16 -5.90
C GLU A 498 2.09 -20.73 -4.55
N ILE A 499 2.32 -19.86 -3.57
CA ILE A 499 2.74 -20.24 -2.22
C ILE A 499 1.56 -20.76 -1.42
N PRO A 500 1.75 -21.79 -0.58
CA PRO A 500 0.69 -22.31 0.26
C PRO A 500 0.01 -21.24 1.11
N ALA A 501 -1.32 -21.33 1.18
CA ALA A 501 -2.17 -20.39 1.86
C ALA A 501 -1.79 -20.19 3.33
N GLY A 502 -1.66 -18.94 3.76
CA GLY A 502 -1.42 -18.58 5.15
C GLY A 502 0.01 -18.79 5.62
N THR A 503 0.96 -19.07 4.73
CA THR A 503 2.38 -19.27 5.09
C THR A 503 2.95 -18.08 5.86
N ILE A 504 3.72 -18.37 6.89
CA ILE A 504 4.37 -17.38 7.76
C ILE A 504 5.89 -17.44 7.54
N LEU A 505 6.51 -16.27 7.38
CA LEU A 505 7.96 -16.10 7.32
C LEU A 505 8.37 -14.99 8.28
N GLY A 506 9.21 -15.33 9.25
CA GLY A 506 9.88 -14.36 10.11
C GLY A 506 11.13 -13.82 9.42
N LEU A 507 11.41 -12.54 9.63
CA LEU A 507 12.61 -11.90 9.08
C LEU A 507 13.00 -10.71 9.95
N THR A 508 14.31 -10.51 10.15
CA THR A 508 14.84 -9.25 10.67
C THR A 508 15.36 -8.41 9.52
N VAL A 509 14.84 -7.20 9.36
CA VAL A 509 15.17 -6.30 8.25
C VAL A 509 15.91 -5.06 8.71
N GLY A 510 16.75 -4.52 7.85
CA GLY A 510 17.28 -3.16 8.02
C GLY A 510 16.21 -2.09 7.80
N ASP A 511 16.52 -0.84 8.10
CA ASP A 511 15.57 0.27 7.90
C ASP A 511 15.31 0.50 6.39
N PRO A 512 14.08 0.26 5.89
CA PRO A 512 13.79 0.34 4.46
C PRO A 512 13.86 1.78 3.93
N ARG A 513 13.86 2.79 4.81
CA ARG A 513 14.08 4.18 4.41
C ARG A 513 15.48 4.35 3.79
N ILE A 514 16.48 3.60 4.23
CA ILE A 514 17.86 3.71 3.75
C ILE A 514 17.96 3.38 2.25
N ASN A 515 17.25 2.34 1.82
CA ASN A 515 17.22 1.85 0.44
C ASN A 515 16.22 2.60 -0.46
N LEU A 516 15.73 3.77 -0.05
CA LEU A 516 14.70 4.49 -0.79
C LEU A 516 15.23 4.94 -2.18
N PRO A 517 14.64 4.46 -3.29
CA PRO A 517 15.12 4.84 -4.62
C PRO A 517 14.83 6.32 -4.90
N GLN A 518 15.76 7.00 -5.57
CA GLN A 518 15.59 8.41 -5.95
C GLN A 518 14.45 8.61 -6.98
N LYS A 519 14.22 7.60 -7.82
CA LYS A 519 13.20 7.61 -8.86
C LYS A 519 12.18 6.52 -8.56
N ARG A 520 10.91 6.83 -8.80
CA ARG A 520 9.85 5.82 -8.79
C ARG A 520 9.97 4.99 -10.06
N SER A 521 10.36 3.74 -9.92
CA SER A 521 10.39 2.75 -11.00
C SER A 521 9.15 1.85 -10.91
N ARG A 522 8.90 1.10 -11.99
CA ARG A 522 8.04 -0.07 -11.91
C ARG A 522 8.95 -1.24 -11.56
N VAL A 523 8.78 -1.80 -10.38
CA VAL A 523 9.45 -3.05 -10.02
C VAL A 523 8.93 -4.18 -10.90
N LEU A 524 9.84 -4.98 -11.41
CA LEU A 524 9.56 -6.19 -12.19
C LEU A 524 10.17 -7.39 -11.45
N PRO A 525 9.59 -8.59 -11.58
CA PRO A 525 10.23 -9.79 -11.07
C PRO A 525 11.58 -9.98 -11.75
N ASN A 526 12.56 -10.49 -11.02
CA ASN A 526 13.83 -10.89 -11.60
C ASN A 526 13.88 -12.42 -11.72
N PRO A 527 13.64 -12.99 -12.92
CA PRO A 527 13.66 -14.43 -13.13
C PRO A 527 15.04 -15.04 -12.88
N GLU A 528 16.11 -14.25 -13.00
CA GLU A 528 17.49 -14.71 -12.78
C GLU A 528 17.73 -15.14 -11.34
N LYS A 529 16.91 -14.67 -10.38
CA LYS A 529 16.98 -15.13 -8.97
C LYS A 529 16.37 -16.52 -8.74
N CYS A 530 15.66 -17.08 -9.73
CA CYS A 530 15.03 -18.41 -9.66
C CYS A 530 15.75 -19.46 -10.51
N GLN A 531 17.06 -19.33 -10.74
CA GLN A 531 17.82 -20.37 -11.45
C GLN A 531 17.78 -21.73 -10.73
N ASP A 532 17.66 -21.73 -9.40
CA ASP A 532 17.51 -22.92 -8.56
C ASP A 532 16.07 -23.45 -8.56
N ASN A 533 15.61 -23.99 -9.69
CA ASN A 533 14.25 -24.54 -9.85
C ASN A 533 13.86 -25.55 -8.76
N GLU A 534 14.82 -26.32 -8.24
CA GLU A 534 14.56 -27.33 -7.21
C GLU A 534 14.16 -26.70 -5.87
N LYS A 535 14.87 -25.66 -5.42
CA LYS A 535 14.56 -24.95 -4.17
C LYS A 535 13.21 -24.22 -4.28
N VAL A 536 12.91 -23.65 -5.45
CA VAL A 536 11.60 -23.05 -5.72
C VAL A 536 10.51 -24.11 -5.61
N ARG A 537 10.70 -25.27 -6.26
CA ARG A 537 9.73 -26.38 -6.24
C ARG A 537 9.50 -26.89 -4.82
N GLN A 538 10.56 -27.05 -4.04
CA GLN A 538 10.45 -27.45 -2.63
C GLN A 538 9.64 -26.43 -1.83
N LEU A 539 9.93 -25.13 -1.97
CA LEU A 539 9.20 -24.07 -1.27
C LEU A 539 7.71 -24.02 -1.67
N LEU A 540 7.38 -24.29 -2.93
CA LEU A 540 6.00 -24.30 -3.42
C LEU A 540 5.20 -25.51 -2.89
N LEU A 541 5.83 -26.69 -2.82
CA LEU A 541 5.18 -27.91 -2.36
C LEU A 541 5.06 -27.96 -0.83
N GLU A 542 6.18 -27.78 -0.14
CA GLU A 542 6.25 -27.95 1.31
C GLU A 542 5.89 -26.66 2.05
N GLY A 543 6.10 -25.49 1.44
CA GLY A 543 5.98 -24.20 2.10
C GLY A 543 7.21 -23.86 2.95
N VAL A 544 7.20 -22.67 3.57
CA VAL A 544 8.32 -22.20 4.41
C VAL A 544 8.57 -23.18 5.57
N PRO A 545 9.84 -23.56 5.85
CA PRO A 545 10.20 -24.38 7.00
C PRO A 545 9.75 -23.76 8.33
N VAL A 546 9.44 -24.59 9.33
CA VAL A 546 8.91 -24.13 10.64
C VAL A 546 9.88 -23.18 11.33
N ASP A 547 11.18 -23.49 11.30
CA ASP A 547 12.23 -22.67 11.91
C ASP A 547 12.20 -21.23 11.36
N CYS A 548 11.96 -21.10 10.05
CA CYS A 548 11.94 -19.81 9.36
C CYS A 548 10.67 -18.98 9.68
N ALA A 549 9.64 -19.56 10.30
CA ALA A 549 8.50 -18.81 10.80
C ALA A 549 8.82 -18.03 12.09
N HIS A 550 9.95 -18.32 12.75
CA HIS A 550 10.37 -17.63 13.97
C HIS A 550 10.67 -16.15 13.71
N SER A 551 10.16 -15.28 14.59
CA SER A 551 10.42 -13.84 14.53
C SER A 551 10.59 -13.26 15.94
N PHE A 552 11.43 -12.25 16.09
CA PHE A 552 11.62 -11.57 17.38
C PHE A 552 10.49 -10.59 17.73
N ILE A 553 9.51 -10.40 16.82
CA ILE A 553 8.37 -9.49 17.03
C ILE A 553 7.45 -9.92 18.20
N TRP A 554 7.50 -11.19 18.60
CA TRP A 554 6.76 -11.71 19.75
C TRP A 554 7.29 -11.19 21.08
N ASN A 555 8.53 -10.68 21.12
CA ASN A 555 9.13 -10.13 22.34
C ASN A 555 8.83 -8.63 22.46
N GLN A 556 8.01 -8.28 23.45
CA GLN A 556 7.61 -6.89 23.71
C GLN A 556 8.80 -5.98 24.10
N ALA A 557 9.81 -6.50 24.80
CA ALA A 557 10.98 -5.72 25.20
C ALA A 557 11.82 -5.30 23.98
N ILE A 558 12.03 -6.23 23.04
CA ILE A 558 12.72 -5.97 21.77
C ILE A 558 11.92 -4.93 20.96
N CYS A 559 10.60 -5.10 20.85
CA CYS A 559 9.76 -4.14 20.11
C CYS A 559 9.80 -2.73 20.71
N LYS A 560 9.81 -2.60 22.05
CA LYS A 560 9.96 -1.31 22.75
C LYS A 560 11.33 -0.69 22.45
N ASN A 561 12.41 -1.45 22.60
CA ASN A 561 13.77 -0.99 22.32
C ASN A 561 13.89 -0.48 20.86
N VAL A 562 13.41 -1.24 19.88
CA VAL A 562 13.43 -0.89 18.46
C VAL A 562 12.60 0.38 18.16
N THR A 563 11.53 0.62 18.92
CA THR A 563 10.69 1.82 18.78
C THR A 563 11.34 3.05 19.40
N GLU A 564 11.94 2.91 20.57
CA GLU A 564 12.55 4.00 21.33
C GLU A 564 13.83 4.52 20.67
N ASN A 565 14.63 3.61 20.12
CA ASN A 565 15.91 3.92 19.47
C ASN A 565 15.78 4.34 17.99
N LYS A 566 14.55 4.56 17.52
CA LYS A 566 14.29 4.91 16.12
C LYS A 566 14.84 6.28 15.76
N ILE A 567 15.72 6.33 14.75
CA ILE A 567 16.22 7.59 14.16
C ILE A 567 15.08 8.36 13.48
N SER A 568 15.03 9.68 13.73
CA SER A 568 14.00 10.55 13.16
C SER A 568 14.13 10.68 11.63
N ASP A 569 12.99 10.82 10.95
CA ASP A 569 12.98 11.02 9.49
C ASP A 569 13.76 12.28 9.06
N GLN A 570 13.77 13.32 9.91
CA GLN A 570 14.45 14.57 9.61
C GLN A 570 15.97 14.39 9.69
N ASP A 571 16.46 13.73 10.73
CA ASP A 571 17.89 13.45 10.88
C ASP A 571 18.39 12.52 9.78
N LEU A 572 17.59 11.50 9.41
CA LEU A 572 17.94 10.61 8.30
C LEU A 572 18.04 11.35 6.96
N ASN A 573 17.11 12.28 6.70
CA ASN A 573 17.17 13.12 5.50
C ASN A 573 18.35 14.10 5.53
N ARG A 574 18.69 14.64 6.71
CA ARG A 574 19.87 15.50 6.89
C ARG A 574 21.15 14.74 6.57
N LYS A 575 21.31 13.53 7.11
CA LYS A 575 22.44 12.65 6.78
C LYS A 575 22.55 12.35 5.29
N ARG A 576 21.41 12.10 4.60
CA ARG A 576 21.43 11.93 3.14
C ARG A 576 21.90 13.17 2.38
N SER A 577 21.59 14.38 2.87
CA SER A 577 22.05 15.61 2.23
C SER A 577 23.51 15.96 2.53
N GLU A 578 24.07 15.42 3.61
CA GLU A 578 25.48 15.57 3.97
C GLU A 578 26.40 14.65 3.13
N LEU A 579 25.84 13.61 2.49
CA LEU A 579 26.59 12.78 1.56
C LEU A 579 27.05 13.59 0.34
N LEU A 580 28.36 13.56 0.08
CA LEU A 580 28.99 14.29 -1.02
C LEU A 580 28.54 13.80 -2.39
N VAL A 581 28.26 12.50 -2.53
CA VAL A 581 27.85 11.87 -3.80
C VAL A 581 26.33 11.74 -3.86
N PRO A 582 25.64 12.48 -4.75
CA PRO A 582 24.20 12.36 -4.90
C PRO A 582 23.81 10.97 -5.41
N GLY A 583 23.04 10.23 -4.62
CA GLY A 583 22.51 8.92 -5.02
C GLY A 583 23.33 7.72 -4.58
N SER A 584 24.43 7.91 -3.85
CA SER A 584 25.02 6.83 -3.08
C SER A 584 24.06 6.36 -1.97
N GLN A 585 24.19 5.09 -1.61
CA GLN A 585 23.42 4.51 -0.50
C GLN A 585 23.98 5.02 0.83
N LEU A 586 23.09 5.43 1.74
CA LEU A 586 23.49 5.84 3.08
C LEU A 586 23.88 4.61 3.90
N VAL A 587 25.11 4.56 4.41
CA VAL A 587 25.57 3.48 5.30
C VAL A 587 25.63 4.04 6.73
N LEU A 588 24.81 3.48 7.63
CA LEU A 588 24.78 3.87 9.04
C LEU A 588 25.66 2.97 9.92
N GLY A 589 26.18 1.86 9.37
CA GLY A 589 26.97 0.87 10.10
C GLY A 589 26.20 0.32 11.31
N PRO A 590 26.82 0.23 12.50
CA PRO A 590 26.21 -0.39 13.69
C PRO A 590 25.03 0.41 14.27
N ARG A 591 24.83 1.66 13.83
CA ARG A 591 23.69 2.49 14.23
C ARG A 591 22.44 2.25 13.38
N GLU A 592 22.49 1.35 12.41
CA GLU A 592 21.32 0.97 11.63
C GLU A 592 20.29 0.24 12.51
N SER A 593 19.03 0.65 12.40
CA SER A 593 17.95 -0.06 13.08
C SER A 593 17.69 -1.42 12.43
N LYS A 594 17.83 -2.47 13.25
CA LYS A 594 17.44 -3.83 12.91
C LYS A 594 16.02 -4.04 13.44
N ILE A 595 15.07 -4.33 12.56
CA ILE A 595 13.64 -4.38 12.90
C ILE A 595 13.12 -5.79 12.63
N PRO A 596 12.59 -6.50 13.64
CA PRO A 596 11.93 -7.77 13.40
C PRO A 596 10.55 -7.54 12.79
N ILE A 597 10.24 -8.28 11.74
CA ILE A 597 8.95 -8.27 11.06
C ILE A 597 8.41 -9.70 10.92
N LEU A 598 7.13 -9.80 10.61
CA LEU A 598 6.49 -11.05 10.24
C LEU A 598 5.76 -10.87 8.91
N LEU A 599 6.03 -11.75 7.96
CA LEU A 599 5.40 -11.79 6.66
C LEU A 599 4.39 -12.93 6.65
N ILE A 600 3.13 -12.60 6.37
CA ILE A 600 2.04 -13.58 6.34
C ILE A 600 1.40 -13.56 4.97
N GLN A 601 1.48 -14.68 4.25
CA GLN A 601 0.85 -14.82 2.95
C GLN A 601 -0.67 -14.83 3.14
N GLN A 602 -1.36 -14.00 2.36
CA GLN A 602 -2.81 -14.02 2.28
C GLN A 602 -3.21 -14.74 1.01
N PRO A 603 -3.92 -15.88 1.12
CA PRO A 603 -4.46 -16.51 -0.06
C PRO A 603 -5.49 -15.58 -0.68
N GLY A 604 -5.48 -15.51 -2.01
CA GLY A 604 -6.54 -14.83 -2.74
C GLY A 604 -7.84 -15.63 -2.67
N ARG A 605 -8.65 -15.56 -3.72
CA ARG A 605 -9.82 -16.42 -3.85
C ARG A 605 -9.38 -17.90 -3.86
N VAL A 606 -9.73 -18.64 -2.80
CA VAL A 606 -9.52 -20.09 -2.67
C VAL A 606 -10.74 -20.87 -3.15
N THR A 607 -11.95 -20.42 -2.79
CA THR A 607 -13.21 -21.10 -3.11
C THR A 607 -13.83 -20.63 -4.43
N GLY A 608 -14.36 -21.58 -5.21
CA GLY A 608 -14.97 -21.37 -6.53
C GLY A 608 -13.97 -21.39 -7.69
N ASP A 609 -14.42 -21.83 -8.86
CA ASP A 609 -13.53 -22.09 -10.01
C ASP A 609 -13.09 -20.84 -10.77
N ASP A 610 -13.84 -19.75 -10.66
CA ASP A 610 -13.53 -18.51 -11.35
C ASP A 610 -12.31 -17.79 -10.72
N ARG A 611 -11.15 -17.84 -11.38
CA ARG A 611 -9.92 -17.09 -11.03
C ARG A 611 -9.36 -17.40 -9.64
N ARG A 612 -8.91 -18.64 -9.46
CA ARG A 612 -8.14 -19.07 -8.27
C ARG A 612 -6.95 -18.14 -8.01
N GLY A 613 -6.71 -17.82 -6.75
CA GLY A 613 -5.59 -16.97 -6.33
C GLY A 613 -5.79 -15.46 -6.58
N TRP A 614 -6.93 -15.02 -7.11
CA TRP A 614 -7.17 -13.59 -7.33
C TRP A 614 -7.20 -12.82 -6.00
N GLY A 615 -6.42 -11.75 -5.91
CA GLY A 615 -6.26 -10.96 -4.68
C GLY A 615 -5.31 -11.57 -3.65
N SER A 616 -4.46 -12.51 -4.06
CA SER A 616 -3.33 -12.98 -3.26
C SER A 616 -2.36 -11.84 -2.94
N GLY A 617 -1.64 -11.98 -1.84
CA GLY A 617 -0.76 -10.95 -1.35
C GLY A 617 -0.07 -11.30 -0.04
N TRP A 618 0.46 -10.29 0.63
CA TRP A 618 1.20 -10.40 1.87
C TRP A 618 0.74 -9.38 2.88
N ASP A 619 0.62 -9.81 4.13
CA ASP A 619 0.54 -8.93 5.27
C ASP A 619 1.91 -8.81 5.90
N VAL A 620 2.35 -7.57 6.10
CA VAL A 620 3.57 -7.21 6.81
C VAL A 620 3.16 -6.73 8.19
N LEU A 621 3.53 -7.51 9.20
CA LEU A 621 3.39 -7.14 10.59
C LEU A 621 4.67 -6.48 11.09
N LEU A 622 4.51 -5.35 11.76
CA LEU A 622 5.63 -4.53 12.22
C LEU A 622 5.33 -3.87 13.57
N PRO A 623 6.35 -3.60 14.40
CA PRO A 623 6.17 -2.90 15.67
C PRO A 623 5.56 -1.50 15.51
N LYS A 624 4.87 -0.99 16.54
CA LYS A 624 4.44 0.41 16.55
C LYS A 624 5.62 1.38 16.36
N GLY A 625 5.33 2.56 15.85
CA GLY A 625 6.30 3.58 15.48
C GLY A 625 6.94 3.38 14.09
N TRP A 626 6.91 2.18 13.51
CA TRP A 626 7.52 1.89 12.21
C TRP A 626 6.57 1.96 11.01
N GLY A 627 5.26 2.18 11.20
CA GLY A 627 4.26 2.15 10.14
C GLY A 627 4.56 3.09 8.98
N MET A 628 4.79 4.38 9.25
CA MET A 628 5.12 5.34 8.18
C MET A 628 6.52 5.16 7.59
N ALA A 629 7.45 4.59 8.34
CA ALA A 629 8.82 4.35 7.86
C ALA A 629 8.85 3.26 6.78
N PHE A 630 8.01 2.24 6.92
CA PHE A 630 7.81 1.19 5.91
C PHE A 630 6.85 1.63 4.78
N TRP A 631 5.84 2.43 5.11
CA TRP A 631 4.85 2.90 4.13
C TRP A 631 5.46 3.69 2.97
N ILE A 632 6.42 4.59 3.24
CA ILE A 632 6.98 5.47 2.21
C ILE A 632 7.85 4.73 1.18
N PRO A 633 8.77 3.81 1.57
CA PRO A 633 9.47 2.92 0.66
C PRO A 633 8.53 2.16 -0.27
N PHE A 634 7.54 1.45 0.27
CA PHE A 634 6.55 0.74 -0.57
C PHE A 634 5.84 1.69 -1.55
N VAL A 635 5.42 2.87 -1.09
CA VAL A 635 4.80 3.89 -1.94
C VAL A 635 5.71 4.37 -3.07
N SER A 636 7.02 4.34 -2.86
CA SER A 636 8.02 4.84 -3.80
C SER A 636 8.39 3.79 -4.85
N SER A 637 8.32 2.51 -4.51
CA SER A 637 8.45 1.39 -5.44
C SER A 637 7.23 1.24 -6.37
N PHE A 638 6.10 1.91 -6.10
CA PHE A 638 4.97 1.96 -7.02
C PHE A 638 5.13 3.03 -8.11
N SER A 639 5.15 2.60 -9.38
CA SER A 639 5.03 3.46 -10.57
C SER A 639 3.77 4.34 -10.55
N ILE A 640 2.62 3.78 -10.13
CA ILE A 640 1.38 4.51 -9.88
C ILE A 640 0.96 4.11 -8.46
N PRO A 641 0.83 5.05 -7.52
CA PRO A 641 0.34 4.74 -6.18
C PRO A 641 -1.13 4.35 -6.28
N THR A 642 -1.39 3.08 -6.55
CA THR A 642 -2.71 2.46 -6.43
C THR A 642 -2.84 2.01 -4.99
N LEU A 643 -3.56 2.82 -4.24
CA LEU A 643 -3.77 2.67 -2.82
C LEU A 643 -5.25 2.37 -2.63
N GLN A 644 -5.56 1.36 -1.83
CA GLN A 644 -6.94 0.99 -1.56
C GLN A 644 -7.34 1.45 -0.17
N CYS A 645 -8.60 1.84 -0.07
CA CYS A 645 -9.23 2.17 1.19
C CYS A 645 -9.89 0.95 1.80
N VAL A 646 -10.17 1.05 3.10
CA VAL A 646 -10.86 0.04 3.94
C VAL A 646 -12.15 -0.48 3.30
N LYS A 647 -12.92 0.39 2.62
CA LYS A 647 -14.20 0.02 1.98
C LYS A 647 -14.07 -0.43 0.52
N TYR A 648 -12.92 -0.23 -0.10
CA TYR A 648 -12.76 -0.33 -1.56
C TYR A 648 -12.28 -1.69 -2.00
N ILE A 649 -12.73 -2.73 -1.32
CA ILE A 649 -12.69 -4.09 -1.84
C ILE A 649 -13.69 -4.12 -2.99
N PRO A 650 -13.30 -4.45 -4.24
CA PRO A 650 -14.27 -4.58 -5.33
C PRO A 650 -15.43 -5.47 -4.82
N SER A 651 -16.70 -5.09 -4.98
CA SER A 651 -17.84 -5.82 -4.36
C SER A 651 -17.75 -7.33 -4.58
N LYS A 652 -17.26 -7.76 -5.75
CA LYS A 652 -16.89 -9.14 -6.06
C LYS A 652 -15.98 -9.79 -5.00
N TYR A 653 -14.90 -9.14 -4.54
CA TYR A 653 -14.02 -9.66 -3.50
C TYR A 653 -14.64 -9.62 -2.08
N GLN A 654 -15.61 -8.74 -1.84
CA GLN A 654 -16.29 -8.62 -0.54
C GLN A 654 -17.37 -9.69 -0.38
N GLU A 655 -18.16 -9.93 -1.43
CA GLU A 655 -19.03 -11.11 -1.54
C GLU A 655 -18.21 -12.40 -1.38
N LEU A 656 -17.03 -12.48 -1.99
CA LEU A 656 -16.17 -13.67 -1.93
C LEU A 656 -15.60 -13.99 -0.54
N LYS A 657 -15.27 -13.01 0.32
CA LYS A 657 -14.81 -13.29 1.70
C LYS A 657 -15.95 -13.75 2.63
N VAL A 658 -17.16 -13.26 2.40
CA VAL A 658 -18.37 -13.68 3.13
C VAL A 658 -18.84 -15.06 2.66
N PHE A 659 -18.66 -15.39 1.38
CA PHE A 659 -18.96 -16.72 0.85
C PHE A 659 -17.89 -17.79 1.17
N GLN A 660 -16.63 -17.40 1.42
CA GLN A 660 -15.57 -18.31 1.90
C GLN A 660 -15.81 -18.86 3.31
N THR A 661 -16.60 -18.16 4.12
CA THR A 661 -16.93 -18.54 5.51
C THR A 661 -18.24 -19.31 5.63
N SER A 662 -19.02 -19.43 4.54
CA SER A 662 -20.38 -19.98 4.57
C SER A 662 -20.61 -21.20 3.66
N ARG A 663 -19.60 -21.68 2.92
CA ARG A 663 -19.70 -22.87 2.07
C ARG A 663 -18.43 -23.74 2.14
N THR A 664 -18.15 -24.26 3.32
CA THR A 664 -17.52 -25.58 3.48
C THR A 664 -18.60 -26.46 4.10
N THR A 665 -19.54 -26.88 3.26
CA THR A 665 -20.55 -27.91 3.49
C THR A 665 -20.50 -28.83 2.30
#